data_AF-A0A8J2WHE1-F1
#
_entry.id   AF-A0A8J2WHE1-F1
#
_cell.length_a   1.000
_cell.length_b   1.000
_cell.length_c   1.000
_cell.angle_alpha   90.00
_cell.angle_beta   90.00
_cell.angle_gamma   90.00
#
_symmetry.space_group_name_H-M   'P 1'
#
loop_
_entity.id
_entity.type
_entity.pdbx_description
1 polymer ?
#
loop_
_entity_poly.entity_id
_entity_poly.type
_entity_poly.pdbx_seq_one_letter_code
_entity_poly.pdbx_strand_id
1 'polypeptide(L)'
;MNSRPTCYKDYASRGDGSLVLPRSTMYDRRRRHNAQRDIGLQPVYQELGQEAVYQELGQEPDVYQRPESTGNHPLPDNVAAGQQNVCDIAPSNDNCESSNIFGAFQGETIFDDNGDFERANNKPINSKSKCTKRELISLVMALVLKHSLTKCCLDDILTILNYMVPNCIYATKYFFDKLFFHSSDDIVKHFYFPDCSSYFGISLESESWICDCCKKLKTIDDCLATNSYFLVLPLEKQLKNLLETSNLYSMIQQGKQNACSPTASNDVMSGDRYKSSKIQEFIHSRTENFSMTFSTDGIQPHKSSPFSIWPISLTINELGYRFKQKFLIYHSLYAGNTKPKASTLLNPIVSEMKNLFTNGFYWKNLNTGSIMHTKIIFPICVADAPARAMLSNFKQFNGSFGCGYCLHEGVSIQKGRGYARVYPMKHPLPRKRTHGESFNSAIDVVERVLPEINGVKGPNGMIPDSMHCVYLGVVKQFLVLWTESPAGCDYHIEAHSIDAILLTIKPTSDILRLIRSFSVFGKYWKASEYRNFLLLYSAGILKDLLPRKYFEHWMLLVNAMTILLQIKISDRDLETAHLLIMKFTRLTGTLYGQEQMTYNIHILQHVVESVRHWGAPWANSAFIYEDAGGLMQRQFHGSKTITLQIFSNIMARARLRQFASRYISTSDERIIDFYEHLDAPIELRTLNMSSKIYDLH
;
A
#
# COMPACT_ATOMS: atom_id res chain seq x y z
N MET A 1 20.52 -29.97 -46.12
CA MET A 1 21.90 -30.48 -45.94
C MET A 1 22.79 -29.34 -45.49
N ASN A 2 23.81 -29.66 -44.69
CA ASN A 2 25.11 -29.02 -44.50
C ASN A 2 25.25 -27.50 -44.19
N SER A 3 25.89 -27.25 -43.04
CA SER A 3 26.98 -26.28 -42.78
C SER A 3 26.78 -24.75 -42.87
N ARG A 4 26.92 -24.11 -41.70
CA ARG A 4 27.56 -22.79 -41.44
C ARG A 4 29.05 -22.80 -41.89
N PRO A 5 29.88 -21.72 -41.85
CA PRO A 5 29.77 -20.46 -41.07
C PRO A 5 30.33 -19.17 -41.76
N THR A 6 30.69 -18.15 -40.95
CA THR A 6 31.48 -16.92 -41.25
C THR A 6 30.76 -15.76 -41.97
N CYS A 7 31.07 -14.48 -41.71
CA CYS A 7 31.73 -13.84 -40.55
C CYS A 7 31.33 -12.36 -40.42
N TYR A 8 31.67 -11.74 -39.27
CA TYR A 8 31.69 -10.27 -39.09
C TYR A 8 32.84 -9.65 -39.89
N LYS A 9 32.60 -8.49 -40.53
CA LYS A 9 33.52 -7.34 -40.48
C LYS A 9 32.90 -6.03 -40.98
N ASP A 10 33.42 -4.94 -40.43
CA ASP A 10 32.83 -3.61 -40.39
C ASP A 10 33.11 -2.74 -41.63
N TYR A 11 32.33 -1.65 -41.72
CA TYR A 11 32.68 -0.24 -42.00
C TYR A 11 31.58 0.41 -42.87
N ALA A 12 30.56 1.07 -42.28
CA ALA A 12 30.57 2.39 -41.64
C ALA A 12 30.45 3.59 -42.61
N SER A 13 29.42 4.42 -42.42
CA SER A 13 29.50 5.89 -42.58
C SER A 13 28.23 6.59 -42.10
N ARG A 14 28.40 7.68 -41.34
CA ARG A 14 27.44 8.79 -41.07
C ARG A 14 26.09 8.41 -40.40
N GLY A 15 25.64 9.02 -39.31
CA GLY A 15 26.22 10.10 -38.49
C GLY A 15 25.25 11.25 -38.25
N ASP A 16 24.30 11.07 -37.32
CA ASP A 16 23.77 12.15 -36.48
C ASP A 16 23.33 11.56 -35.12
N GLY A 17 23.30 12.37 -34.07
CA GLY A 17 23.16 11.94 -32.68
C GLY A 17 21.86 12.39 -32.01
N SER A 18 20.89 11.47 -31.87
CA SER A 18 19.75 11.67 -30.96
C SER A 18 19.47 10.43 -30.14
N LEU A 19 19.89 10.42 -28.86
CA LEU A 19 19.41 9.40 -27.91
C LEU A 19 17.90 9.58 -27.68
N VAL A 20 17.12 8.53 -27.94
CA VAL A 20 15.68 8.49 -27.65
C VAL A 20 15.46 8.34 -26.15
N LEU A 21 15.34 9.46 -25.45
CA LEU A 21 15.02 9.49 -24.02
C LEU A 21 13.56 9.06 -23.75
N PRO A 22 13.26 8.46 -22.58
CA PRO A 22 11.91 8.01 -22.24
C PRO A 22 10.88 9.15 -22.19
N ARG A 23 9.62 8.83 -22.54
CA ARG A 23 8.51 9.79 -22.62
C ARG A 23 8.35 10.64 -21.35
N SER A 24 8.64 11.93 -21.47
CA SER A 24 8.56 12.93 -20.41
C SER A 24 7.13 13.36 -20.06
N THR A 25 6.99 14.10 -18.95
CA THR A 25 5.70 14.53 -18.39
C THR A 25 5.12 15.75 -19.12
N MET A 26 3.95 16.23 -18.70
CA MET A 26 3.26 17.39 -19.31
C MET A 26 4.07 18.70 -19.35
N TYR A 27 5.20 18.77 -18.64
CA TYR A 27 6.15 19.88 -18.67
C TYR A 27 6.64 20.20 -20.10
N ASP A 28 7.05 19.18 -20.87
CA ASP A 28 7.58 19.40 -22.22
C ASP A 28 6.50 19.79 -23.24
N ARG A 29 5.25 19.38 -23.02
CA ARG A 29 4.11 19.87 -23.83
C ARG A 29 3.90 21.37 -23.62
N ARG A 30 3.96 21.85 -22.36
CA ARG A 30 3.87 23.29 -22.04
C ARG A 30 5.06 24.07 -22.62
N ARG A 31 6.27 23.51 -22.66
CA ARG A 31 7.45 24.17 -23.24
C ARG A 31 7.39 24.30 -24.77
N ARG A 32 6.86 23.29 -25.49
CA ARG A 32 6.72 23.33 -26.96
C ARG A 32 5.62 24.29 -27.42
N HIS A 33 4.46 24.31 -26.75
CA HIS A 33 3.34 25.15 -27.18
C HIS A 33 3.62 26.66 -27.12
N ASN A 34 4.49 27.09 -26.20
CA ASN A 34 4.90 28.49 -26.07
C ASN A 34 6.05 28.89 -27.03
N ALA A 35 6.62 27.94 -27.79
CA ALA A 35 7.67 28.19 -28.78
C ALA A 35 7.13 28.31 -30.21
N GLN A 36 5.81 28.26 -30.41
CA GLN A 36 5.12 28.37 -31.71
C GLN A 36 4.14 29.55 -31.75
N ARG A 37 4.48 30.64 -31.05
CA ARG A 37 3.77 31.94 -31.08
C ARG A 37 4.72 33.12 -31.30
N ASP A 38 5.66 32.92 -32.22
CA ASP A 38 6.40 33.98 -32.91
C ASP A 38 6.70 33.51 -34.34
N ILE A 39 6.99 34.45 -35.24
CA ILE A 39 7.10 34.26 -36.70
C ILE A 39 5.75 33.86 -37.34
N GLY A 40 4.98 34.85 -37.77
CA GLY A 40 3.89 34.65 -38.72
C GLY A 40 4.29 35.09 -40.13
N LEU A 41 3.76 34.42 -41.15
CA LEU A 41 3.52 34.96 -42.50
C LEU A 41 2.60 34.00 -43.29
N GLN A 42 1.70 34.55 -44.09
CA GLN A 42 0.87 33.85 -45.09
C GLN A 42 1.49 34.09 -46.49
N PRO A 43 1.30 33.21 -47.50
CA PRO A 43 0.02 33.24 -48.24
C PRO A 43 -0.53 31.90 -48.80
N VAL A 44 -1.87 31.84 -48.84
CA VAL A 44 -2.77 31.42 -49.94
C VAL A 44 -2.24 30.52 -51.07
N TYR A 45 -2.97 29.42 -51.35
CA TYR A 45 -3.42 29.03 -52.71
C TYR A 45 -4.70 28.14 -52.64
N GLN A 46 -5.49 28.14 -53.72
CA GLN A 46 -6.66 27.27 -53.98
C GLN A 46 -6.18 25.88 -54.53
N GLU A 47 -6.97 24.85 -54.89
CA GLU A 47 -8.41 24.69 -55.15
C GLU A 47 -8.82 23.19 -55.17
N LEU A 48 -10.12 22.87 -55.35
CA LEU A 48 -10.72 21.56 -55.72
C LEU A 48 -10.61 20.39 -54.69
N GLY A 49 -11.58 19.49 -54.47
CA GLY A 49 -13.02 19.49 -54.81
C GLY A 49 -13.53 18.21 -55.51
N GLN A 50 -14.36 17.38 -54.83
CA GLN A 50 -15.49 16.60 -55.41
C GLN A 50 -16.24 15.71 -54.37
N GLU A 51 -17.47 15.31 -54.71
CA GLU A 51 -18.42 14.44 -53.99
C GLU A 51 -18.36 13.00 -54.60
N ALA A 52 -19.18 11.96 -54.32
CA ALA A 52 -20.43 11.81 -53.57
C ALA A 52 -20.69 10.34 -53.11
N VAL A 53 -21.52 10.19 -52.06
CA VAL A 53 -22.71 9.29 -51.91
C VAL A 53 -22.72 7.85 -52.47
N TYR A 54 -23.10 6.86 -51.64
CA TYR A 54 -24.22 5.93 -51.91
C TYR A 54 -24.82 5.28 -50.63
N GLN A 55 -26.12 4.95 -50.71
CA GLN A 55 -27.04 4.37 -49.70
C GLN A 55 -27.26 2.84 -49.96
N GLU A 56 -27.96 1.98 -49.20
CA GLU A 56 -28.49 1.89 -47.81
C GLU A 56 -29.24 0.51 -47.70
N LEU A 57 -29.81 0.14 -46.52
CA LEU A 57 -30.77 -0.98 -46.27
C LEU A 57 -30.18 -2.43 -46.30
N GLY A 58 -30.68 -3.43 -45.52
CA GLY A 58 -31.63 -3.40 -44.39
C GLY A 58 -32.16 -4.79 -43.93
N GLN A 59 -32.72 -4.85 -42.71
CA GLN A 59 -33.66 -5.85 -42.13
C GLN A 59 -33.16 -7.20 -41.49
N GLU A 60 -33.84 -7.58 -40.39
CA GLU A 60 -33.82 -8.84 -39.61
C GLU A 60 -35.12 -9.67 -39.89
N PRO A 61 -35.58 -10.73 -39.15
CA PRO A 61 -35.04 -11.53 -38.01
C PRO A 61 -35.10 -13.07 -38.33
N ASP A 62 -35.41 -14.12 -37.52
CA ASP A 62 -35.84 -14.32 -36.11
C ASP A 62 -35.74 -15.82 -35.64
N VAL A 63 -36.14 -16.12 -34.40
CA VAL A 63 -36.89 -17.33 -33.92
C VAL A 63 -36.20 -18.70 -33.65
N TYR A 64 -36.19 -19.08 -32.34
CA TYR A 64 -36.38 -20.44 -31.73
C TYR A 64 -35.26 -21.52 -31.91
N GLN A 65 -35.11 -22.62 -31.11
CA GLN A 65 -35.74 -23.12 -29.85
C GLN A 65 -34.79 -24.08 -29.03
N ARG A 66 -35.27 -24.63 -27.89
CA ARG A 66 -34.67 -25.72 -27.05
C ARG A 66 -35.25 -27.11 -27.45
N PRO A 67 -34.62 -28.29 -27.19
CA PRO A 67 -34.38 -28.92 -25.86
C PRO A 67 -32.96 -29.55 -25.72
N GLU A 68 -32.44 -30.24 -24.68
CA GLU A 68 -32.86 -30.79 -23.36
C GLU A 68 -32.91 -32.35 -23.25
N SER A 69 -32.08 -32.90 -22.33
CA SER A 69 -32.15 -34.23 -21.65
C SER A 69 -31.48 -35.52 -22.22
N THR A 70 -31.15 -36.43 -21.28
CA THR A 70 -30.55 -37.80 -21.40
C THR A 70 -29.05 -37.87 -21.81
N GLY A 71 -28.23 -38.85 -21.38
CA GLY A 71 -28.41 -39.88 -20.34
C GLY A 71 -27.30 -40.97 -20.29
N ASN A 72 -27.07 -41.55 -19.10
CA ASN A 72 -26.33 -42.80 -18.77
C ASN A 72 -24.78 -42.88 -18.79
N HIS A 73 -24.29 -43.65 -17.81
CA HIS A 73 -22.98 -44.32 -17.64
C HIS A 73 -22.85 -45.55 -18.60
N PRO A 74 -21.70 -46.28 -18.74
CA PRO A 74 -20.61 -46.49 -17.76
C PRO A 74 -19.15 -46.56 -18.31
N LEU A 75 -18.27 -47.18 -17.50
CA LEU A 75 -16.84 -47.49 -17.71
C LEU A 75 -16.57 -48.37 -18.94
N PRO A 76 -15.30 -48.45 -19.41
CA PRO A 76 -14.52 -49.67 -19.08
C PRO A 76 -13.03 -49.42 -18.73
N ASP A 77 -12.36 -50.51 -18.31
CA ASP A 77 -10.96 -50.56 -17.88
C ASP A 77 -9.93 -50.78 -19.02
N ASN A 78 -8.65 -50.76 -18.62
CA ASN A 78 -7.51 -51.55 -19.11
C ASN A 78 -6.61 -51.08 -20.29
N VAL A 79 -5.38 -50.73 -19.89
CA VAL A 79 -4.09 -51.36 -20.31
C VAL A 79 -3.50 -51.09 -21.72
N ALA A 80 -2.19 -50.78 -21.68
CA ALA A 80 -1.11 -51.03 -22.66
C ALA A 80 -0.44 -49.82 -23.37
N ALA A 81 0.89 -49.95 -23.47
CA ALA A 81 1.82 -49.42 -24.48
C ALA A 81 1.64 -47.97 -24.98
N GLY A 82 2.54 -47.09 -24.56
CA GLY A 82 2.77 -45.81 -25.24
C GLY A 82 3.78 -45.92 -26.39
N GLN A 83 3.75 -44.95 -27.31
CA GLN A 83 4.88 -44.58 -28.16
C GLN A 83 4.97 -43.05 -28.28
N GLN A 84 6.17 -42.56 -28.56
CA GLN A 84 6.49 -41.13 -28.52
C GLN A 84 6.01 -40.38 -29.77
N ASN A 85 5.67 -39.11 -29.60
CA ASN A 85 6.03 -38.08 -30.57
C ASN A 85 6.21 -36.72 -29.85
N VAL A 86 6.95 -35.81 -30.48
CA VAL A 86 7.61 -34.64 -29.85
C VAL A 86 7.17 -33.33 -30.55
N CYS A 87 7.46 -32.18 -29.92
CA CYS A 87 7.17 -30.79 -30.32
C CYS A 87 5.72 -30.30 -30.01
N ASP A 88 5.46 -29.04 -29.63
CA ASP A 88 6.31 -27.91 -29.16
C ASP A 88 5.37 -26.83 -28.52
N ILE A 89 5.79 -25.83 -27.73
CA ILE A 89 7.11 -25.36 -27.25
C ILE A 89 6.94 -24.75 -25.83
N ALA A 90 8.02 -24.44 -25.09
CA ALA A 90 7.95 -23.68 -23.83
C ALA A 90 9.05 -22.59 -23.71
N PRO A 91 8.78 -21.41 -23.13
CA PRO A 91 9.80 -20.37 -22.92
C PRO A 91 10.90 -20.77 -21.91
N SER A 92 12.11 -20.27 -22.15
CA SER A 92 13.36 -20.64 -21.49
C SER A 92 13.47 -20.26 -20.00
N ASN A 93 14.26 -21.04 -19.25
CA ASN A 93 14.77 -20.67 -17.93
C ASN A 93 15.94 -19.68 -18.05
N ASP A 94 15.89 -18.56 -17.33
CA ASP A 94 17.08 -17.75 -17.03
C ASP A 94 17.83 -18.32 -15.81
N ASN A 95 18.50 -19.46 -15.99
CA ASN A 95 19.51 -19.94 -15.03
C ASN A 95 20.90 -19.58 -15.55
N CYS A 96 21.47 -18.49 -15.03
CA CYS A 96 22.87 -18.12 -15.28
C CYS A 96 23.79 -18.98 -14.41
N GLU A 97 24.24 -20.12 -14.94
CA GLU A 97 25.38 -20.85 -14.40
C GLU A 97 26.67 -20.18 -14.87
N SER A 98 27.29 -19.39 -13.99
CA SER A 98 28.61 -18.80 -14.24
C SER A 98 29.70 -19.86 -14.11
N SER A 99 30.39 -20.17 -15.20
CA SER A 99 31.50 -21.12 -15.22
C SER A 99 32.72 -20.62 -14.42
N ASN A 100 33.25 -21.47 -13.54
CA ASN A 100 34.43 -21.15 -12.73
C ASN A 100 35.71 -21.11 -13.58
N ILE A 101 36.17 -19.90 -13.94
CA ILE A 101 37.53 -19.67 -14.45
C ILE A 101 38.10 -18.42 -13.78
N PHE A 102 38.84 -18.58 -12.67
CA PHE A 102 40.16 -17.97 -12.42
C PHE A 102 40.67 -18.24 -10.99
N GLY A 103 41.99 -18.47 -10.88
CA GLY A 103 42.86 -18.23 -9.72
C GLY A 103 42.35 -18.48 -8.30
N ALA A 104 42.91 -19.50 -7.62
CA ALA A 104 42.70 -19.69 -6.19
C ALA A 104 43.24 -18.50 -5.37
N PHE A 105 42.34 -17.81 -4.66
CA PHE A 105 42.67 -16.92 -3.54
C PHE A 105 42.20 -17.54 -2.22
N GLN A 106 43.01 -17.36 -1.17
CA GLN A 106 42.78 -17.99 0.13
C GLN A 106 41.56 -17.37 0.84
N GLY A 107 40.82 -18.19 1.58
CA GLY A 107 39.52 -17.79 2.13
C GLY A 107 39.62 -16.81 3.30
N GLU A 108 39.01 -15.62 3.16
CA GLU A 108 38.69 -14.76 4.30
C GLU A 108 37.58 -15.41 5.14
N THR A 109 37.91 -15.88 6.35
CA THR A 109 36.91 -16.26 7.37
C THR A 109 36.18 -15.01 7.84
N ILE A 110 34.84 -15.04 7.77
CA ILE A 110 34.00 -13.84 7.92
C ILE A 110 33.72 -13.47 9.39
N PHE A 111 33.84 -14.46 10.29
CA PHE A 111 33.69 -14.29 11.73
C PHE A 111 34.79 -15.08 12.46
N ASP A 112 35.47 -14.38 13.34
CA ASP A 112 36.29 -14.90 14.42
C ASP A 112 35.90 -14.06 15.66
N ASP A 113 35.54 -14.71 16.75
CA ASP A 113 34.99 -14.06 17.95
C ASP A 113 36.04 -13.21 18.70
N ASN A 114 37.32 -13.27 18.28
CA ASN A 114 38.44 -12.56 18.89
C ASN A 114 38.64 -11.10 18.39
N GLY A 115 37.81 -10.60 17.48
CA GLY A 115 37.66 -9.16 17.20
C GLY A 115 38.77 -8.45 16.39
N ASP A 116 39.98 -9.00 16.26
CA ASP A 116 41.10 -8.33 15.56
C ASP A 116 40.78 -8.01 14.07
N PHE A 117 39.90 -8.78 13.43
CA PHE A 117 39.48 -8.53 12.05
C PHE A 117 38.60 -7.27 11.87
N GLU A 118 38.00 -6.73 12.94
CA GLU A 118 37.25 -5.47 12.88
C GLU A 118 38.18 -4.27 12.55
N ARG A 119 39.41 -4.27 13.09
CA ARG A 119 40.41 -3.20 12.85
C ARG A 119 40.99 -3.23 11.44
N ALA A 120 41.02 -4.38 10.79
CA ALA A 120 41.64 -4.54 9.47
C ALA A 120 40.81 -3.87 8.35
N ASN A 121 39.48 -4.09 8.35
CA ASN A 121 38.59 -3.66 7.28
C ASN A 121 38.01 -2.24 7.44
N ASN A 122 38.27 -1.56 8.56
CA ASN A 122 37.81 -0.20 8.82
C ASN A 122 38.82 0.90 8.39
N LYS A 123 39.78 0.54 7.53
CA LYS A 123 40.75 1.47 6.92
C LYS A 123 40.17 2.07 5.62
N PRO A 124 40.57 3.30 5.23
CA PRO A 124 40.23 3.84 3.91
C PRO A 124 40.71 2.94 2.78
N ILE A 125 39.93 2.84 1.70
CA ILE A 125 40.17 1.96 0.54
C ILE A 125 41.56 2.16 -0.09
N ASN A 126 42.08 3.39 -0.07
CA ASN A 126 43.46 3.73 -0.41
C ASN A 126 43.83 5.06 0.25
N SER A 127 45.09 5.48 0.14
CA SER A 127 45.64 6.69 0.79
C SER A 127 45.02 8.03 0.36
N LYS A 128 44.16 8.06 -0.67
CA LYS A 128 43.39 9.24 -1.10
C LYS A 128 41.88 9.09 -0.90
N SER A 129 41.40 7.90 -0.51
CA SER A 129 39.99 7.69 -0.20
C SER A 129 39.66 8.27 1.18
N LYS A 130 38.48 8.86 1.31
CA LYS A 130 37.82 9.05 2.62
C LYS A 130 36.93 7.87 3.01
N CYS A 131 36.51 7.07 2.04
CA CYS A 131 35.62 5.93 2.22
C CYS A 131 36.42 4.66 2.54
N THR A 132 35.95 3.89 3.52
CA THR A 132 36.45 2.57 3.94
C THR A 132 35.73 1.44 3.19
N LYS A 133 36.30 0.22 3.25
CA LYS A 133 35.66 -0.98 2.67
C LYS A 133 34.28 -1.24 3.30
N ARG A 134 34.11 -1.01 4.61
CA ARG A 134 32.83 -1.16 5.34
C ARG A 134 31.78 -0.13 4.92
N GLU A 135 32.17 1.13 4.74
CA GLU A 135 31.27 2.18 4.23
C GLU A 135 30.86 1.91 2.79
N LEU A 136 31.78 1.52 1.90
CA LEU A 136 31.43 1.20 0.50
C LEU A 136 30.48 0.00 0.39
N ILE A 137 30.68 -1.06 1.19
CA ILE A 137 29.74 -2.18 1.30
C ILE A 137 28.35 -1.67 1.70
N SER A 138 28.27 -0.74 2.65
CA SER A 138 27.02 -0.17 3.13
C SER A 138 26.33 0.67 2.05
N LEU A 139 27.07 1.53 1.34
CA LEU A 139 26.55 2.37 0.25
C LEU A 139 26.07 1.54 -0.95
N VAL A 140 26.84 0.52 -1.37
CA VAL A 140 26.43 -0.39 -2.46
C VAL A 140 25.17 -1.16 -2.08
N MET A 141 25.09 -1.67 -0.84
CA MET A 141 23.89 -2.37 -0.37
C MET A 141 22.66 -1.44 -0.25
N ALA A 142 22.86 -0.19 0.18
CA ALA A 142 21.81 0.82 0.21
C ALA A 142 21.29 1.16 -1.20
N LEU A 143 22.19 1.27 -2.18
CA LEU A 143 21.86 1.46 -3.59
C LEU A 143 21.02 0.30 -4.14
N VAL A 144 21.45 -0.95 -3.91
CA VAL A 144 20.71 -2.17 -4.29
C VAL A 144 19.28 -2.15 -3.73
N LEU A 145 19.14 -1.91 -2.43
CA LEU A 145 17.84 -1.94 -1.74
C LEU A 145 16.93 -0.76 -2.09
N LYS A 146 17.48 0.41 -2.47
CA LYS A 146 16.70 1.58 -2.91
C LYS A 146 16.21 1.47 -4.34
N HIS A 147 17.06 0.99 -5.25
CA HIS A 147 16.76 0.93 -6.68
C HIS A 147 16.23 -0.44 -7.12
N SER A 148 16.06 -1.39 -6.19
CA SER A 148 15.63 -2.77 -6.47
C SER A 148 16.53 -3.46 -7.50
N LEU A 149 17.85 -3.30 -7.36
CA LEU A 149 18.81 -3.88 -8.31
C LEU A 149 18.77 -5.41 -8.26
N THR A 150 18.93 -6.05 -9.42
CA THR A 150 18.99 -7.51 -9.52
C THR A 150 20.31 -8.04 -8.94
N LYS A 151 20.34 -9.33 -8.57
CA LYS A 151 21.58 -9.97 -8.10
C LYS A 151 22.70 -9.96 -9.15
N CYS A 152 22.36 -10.00 -10.45
CA CYS A 152 23.34 -9.85 -11.53
C CYS A 152 23.92 -8.43 -11.57
N CYS A 153 23.06 -7.41 -11.48
CA CYS A 153 23.49 -6.01 -11.42
C CYS A 153 24.38 -5.72 -10.21
N LEU A 154 24.18 -6.42 -9.08
CA LEU A 154 25.13 -6.37 -7.96
C LEU A 154 26.49 -6.97 -8.34
N ASP A 155 26.56 -8.17 -8.93
CA ASP A 155 27.84 -8.74 -9.39
C ASP A 155 28.54 -7.84 -10.41
N ASP A 156 27.80 -7.24 -11.35
CA ASP A 156 28.33 -6.27 -12.33
C ASP A 156 28.98 -5.06 -11.62
N ILE A 157 28.30 -4.49 -10.62
CA ILE A 157 28.82 -3.38 -9.81
C ILE A 157 30.06 -3.79 -9.01
N LEU A 158 30.05 -4.95 -8.36
CA LEU A 158 31.20 -5.46 -7.59
C LEU A 158 32.41 -5.74 -8.49
N THR A 159 32.16 -6.22 -9.70
CA THR A 159 33.18 -6.47 -10.74
C THR A 159 33.78 -5.17 -11.24
N ILE A 160 32.96 -4.18 -11.62
CA ILE A 160 33.42 -2.86 -12.08
C ILE A 160 34.23 -2.15 -10.99
N LEU A 161 33.75 -2.15 -9.74
CA LEU A 161 34.46 -1.53 -8.61
C LEU A 161 35.84 -2.16 -8.36
N ASN A 162 35.96 -3.49 -8.45
CA ASN A 162 37.25 -4.17 -8.29
C ASN A 162 38.19 -3.99 -9.50
N TYR A 163 37.69 -3.80 -10.72
CA TYR A 163 38.53 -3.39 -11.85
C TYR A 163 39.04 -1.95 -11.69
N MET A 164 38.24 -1.03 -11.14
CA MET A 164 38.65 0.36 -10.91
C MET A 164 39.63 0.49 -9.73
N VAL A 165 39.38 -0.23 -8.63
CA VAL A 165 40.25 -0.26 -7.45
C VAL A 165 40.27 -1.69 -6.88
N PRO A 166 41.31 -2.49 -7.16
CA PRO A 166 41.41 -3.87 -6.68
C PRO A 166 41.24 -4.00 -5.16
N ASN A 167 40.45 -4.98 -4.74
CA ASN A 167 40.13 -5.32 -3.34
C ASN A 167 39.37 -4.24 -2.53
N CYS A 168 38.85 -3.18 -3.17
CA CYS A 168 38.08 -2.14 -2.48
C CYS A 168 36.76 -2.66 -1.87
N ILE A 169 36.22 -3.76 -2.40
CA ILE A 169 34.96 -4.39 -2.00
C ILE A 169 35.04 -5.91 -2.28
N TYR A 170 34.20 -6.71 -1.65
CA TYR A 170 34.15 -8.15 -1.94
C TYR A 170 33.84 -8.41 -3.41
N ALA A 171 34.60 -9.29 -4.06
CA ALA A 171 34.51 -9.53 -5.50
C ALA A 171 33.26 -10.34 -5.94
N THR A 172 32.48 -10.88 -5.01
CA THR A 172 31.28 -11.69 -5.30
C THR A 172 30.11 -11.33 -4.40
N LYS A 173 28.88 -11.43 -4.92
CA LYS A 173 27.66 -11.24 -4.12
C LYS A 173 27.53 -12.19 -2.92
N TYR A 174 28.26 -13.32 -2.88
CA TYR A 174 28.19 -14.30 -1.78
C TYR A 174 28.42 -13.64 -0.40
N PHE A 175 29.37 -12.71 -0.31
CA PHE A 175 29.63 -11.98 0.94
C PHE A 175 28.49 -11.03 1.31
N PHE A 176 27.84 -10.39 0.33
CA PHE A 176 26.64 -9.56 0.55
C PHE A 176 25.43 -10.41 0.96
N ASP A 177 25.24 -11.56 0.31
CA ASP A 177 24.22 -12.55 0.70
C ASP A 177 24.44 -13.05 2.12
N LYS A 178 25.68 -13.35 2.51
CA LYS A 178 26.01 -13.78 3.87
C LYS A 178 25.92 -12.67 4.92
N LEU A 179 26.21 -11.41 4.57
CA LEU A 179 26.12 -10.27 5.50
C LEU A 179 24.68 -9.76 5.70
N PHE A 180 23.87 -9.71 4.64
CA PHE A 180 22.58 -9.02 4.68
C PHE A 180 21.37 -9.95 4.45
N PHE A 181 21.50 -11.03 3.67
CA PHE A 181 20.38 -11.90 3.29
C PHE A 181 20.35 -13.27 4.00
N HIS A 182 21.34 -13.61 4.82
CA HIS A 182 21.43 -14.88 5.56
C HIS A 182 20.33 -15.04 6.64
N SER A 183 20.18 -16.26 7.17
CA SER A 183 19.13 -16.70 8.11
C SER A 183 17.69 -16.41 7.66
N SER A 184 17.04 -17.45 7.15
CA SER A 184 15.58 -17.55 7.02
C SER A 184 14.85 -17.66 8.37
N ASP A 185 15.59 -17.81 9.45
CA ASP A 185 15.15 -18.45 10.71
C ASP A 185 14.34 -17.49 11.60
N ASP A 186 14.23 -16.23 11.17
CA ASP A 186 13.28 -15.25 11.69
C ASP A 186 11.93 -15.27 10.94
N ILE A 187 11.87 -15.90 9.76
CA ILE A 187 10.67 -16.00 8.92
C ILE A 187 9.98 -17.34 9.17
N VAL A 188 8.87 -17.30 9.90
CA VAL A 188 8.07 -18.46 10.26
C VAL A 188 7.06 -18.77 9.16
N LYS A 189 6.98 -20.05 8.74
CA LYS A 189 5.89 -20.53 7.86
C LYS A 189 4.66 -20.87 8.71
N HIS A 190 3.55 -20.22 8.40
CA HIS A 190 2.24 -20.51 8.98
C HIS A 190 1.35 -21.20 7.95
N PHE A 191 0.87 -22.38 8.29
CA PHE A 191 0.17 -23.29 7.40
C PHE A 191 -1.35 -23.24 7.59
N TYR A 192 -2.08 -23.54 6.51
CA TYR A 192 -3.54 -23.66 6.53
C TYR A 192 -4.00 -24.81 5.64
N PHE A 193 -5.16 -25.39 5.94
CA PHE A 193 -5.72 -26.47 5.14
C PHE A 193 -6.17 -25.96 3.76
N PRO A 194 -5.76 -26.57 2.63
CA PRO A 194 -6.04 -26.04 1.29
C PRO A 194 -7.55 -25.83 1.04
N ASP A 195 -8.34 -26.88 1.24
CA ASP A 195 -9.74 -26.98 0.83
C ASP A 195 -10.68 -26.02 1.57
N CYS A 196 -10.44 -25.80 2.86
CA CYS A 196 -11.30 -25.00 3.73
C CYS A 196 -10.62 -23.71 4.20
N SER A 197 -9.35 -23.48 3.83
CA SER A 197 -8.51 -22.35 4.24
C SER A 197 -8.42 -22.11 5.76
N SER A 198 -8.75 -23.09 6.60
CA SER A 198 -8.66 -22.98 8.05
C SER A 198 -7.21 -22.95 8.50
N TYR A 199 -6.88 -22.04 9.42
CA TYR A 199 -5.59 -22.00 10.10
C TYR A 199 -5.28 -23.36 10.73
N PHE A 200 -4.04 -23.83 10.54
CA PHE A 200 -3.52 -25.00 11.22
C PHE A 200 -2.49 -24.55 12.27
N GLY A 201 -1.39 -23.92 11.88
CA GLY A 201 -0.35 -23.56 12.84
C GLY A 201 1.02 -23.32 12.23
N ILE A 202 2.05 -23.46 13.07
CA ILE A 202 3.46 -23.56 12.68
C ILE A 202 3.85 -25.04 12.67
N SER A 203 4.79 -25.42 11.80
CA SER A 203 5.43 -26.74 11.86
C SER A 203 6.40 -26.77 13.04
N LEU A 204 6.30 -27.81 13.88
CA LEU A 204 7.30 -28.17 14.89
C LEU A 204 7.56 -29.69 14.91
N GLU A 205 6.54 -30.52 15.17
CA GLU A 205 6.78 -31.92 15.60
C GLU A 205 5.87 -33.03 15.04
N SER A 206 4.82 -32.75 14.24
CA SER A 206 3.91 -33.79 13.73
C SER A 206 3.95 -33.91 12.20
N GLU A 207 3.72 -35.12 11.68
CA GLU A 207 3.74 -35.38 10.23
C GLU A 207 2.39 -35.14 9.55
N SER A 208 1.27 -35.16 10.30
CA SER A 208 -0.08 -34.93 9.76
C SER A 208 -1.08 -34.43 10.80
N TRP A 209 -2.11 -33.72 10.34
CA TRP A 209 -3.22 -33.22 11.17
C TRP A 209 -4.58 -33.37 10.49
N ILE A 210 -5.64 -33.55 11.28
CA ILE A 210 -7.03 -33.60 10.81
C ILE A 210 -7.65 -32.21 10.98
N CYS A 211 -8.24 -31.67 9.91
CA CYS A 211 -8.92 -30.37 9.97
C CYS A 211 -10.25 -30.46 10.70
N ASP A 212 -10.51 -29.62 11.71
CA ASP A 212 -11.82 -29.62 12.38
C ASP A 212 -13.00 -29.27 11.48
N CYS A 213 -12.79 -28.41 10.48
CA CYS A 213 -13.86 -27.93 9.61
C CYS A 213 -14.26 -28.93 8.51
N CYS A 214 -13.30 -29.69 7.94
CA CYS A 214 -13.57 -30.61 6.82
C CYS A 214 -13.21 -32.08 7.12
N LYS A 215 -12.71 -32.38 8.32
CA LYS A 215 -12.31 -33.70 8.83
C LYS A 215 -11.35 -34.50 7.93
N LYS A 216 -10.66 -33.82 7.01
CA LYS A 216 -9.57 -34.39 6.18
C LYS A 216 -8.23 -34.32 6.90
N LEU A 217 -7.43 -35.37 6.74
CA LEU A 217 -6.00 -35.39 7.07
C LEU A 217 -5.21 -34.57 6.05
N LYS A 218 -4.20 -33.82 6.48
CA LYS A 218 -3.15 -33.22 5.62
C LYS A 218 -1.77 -33.21 6.30
N THR A 219 -0.72 -33.36 5.50
CA THR A 219 0.69 -33.26 5.92
C THR A 219 1.26 -31.86 5.71
N ILE A 220 2.51 -31.63 6.12
CA ILE A 220 3.26 -30.42 5.76
C ILE A 220 3.49 -30.39 4.23
N ASP A 221 3.87 -31.52 3.63
CA ASP A 221 4.23 -31.61 2.22
C ASP A 221 3.03 -31.38 1.28
N ASP A 222 1.84 -31.84 1.66
CA ASP A 222 0.57 -31.44 1.05
C ASP A 222 0.44 -29.90 0.96
N CYS A 223 0.75 -29.22 2.06
CA CYS A 223 0.61 -27.77 2.18
C CYS A 223 1.74 -27.04 1.44
N LEU A 224 2.95 -27.61 1.36
CA LEU A 224 4.05 -27.07 0.55
C LEU A 224 3.77 -27.22 -0.94
N ALA A 225 3.35 -28.41 -1.40
CA ALA A 225 3.01 -28.69 -2.79
C ALA A 225 1.85 -27.81 -3.30
N THR A 226 0.84 -27.56 -2.47
CA THR A 226 -0.28 -26.66 -2.80
C THR A 226 -0.01 -25.18 -2.53
N ASN A 227 1.16 -24.83 -1.98
CA ASN A 227 1.47 -23.49 -1.44
C ASN A 227 0.43 -22.95 -0.43
N SER A 228 -0.16 -23.84 0.37
CA SER A 228 -1.12 -23.52 1.43
C SER A 228 -0.43 -23.06 2.73
N TYR A 229 0.40 -22.03 2.61
CA TYR A 229 1.07 -21.37 3.71
C TYR A 229 1.21 -19.86 3.47
N PHE A 230 1.48 -19.11 4.52
CA PHE A 230 1.92 -17.72 4.48
C PHE A 230 3.14 -17.53 5.36
N LEU A 231 3.86 -16.42 5.15
CA LEU A 231 5.04 -16.10 5.94
C LEU A 231 4.68 -15.11 7.04
N VAL A 232 5.30 -15.28 8.21
CA VAL A 232 5.27 -14.34 9.33
C VAL A 232 6.69 -13.97 9.71
N LEU A 233 6.92 -12.69 10.00
CA LEU A 233 8.15 -12.16 10.58
C LEU A 233 7.76 -11.53 11.93
N PRO A 234 8.06 -12.16 13.09
CA PRO A 234 7.53 -11.75 14.39
C PRO A 234 7.78 -10.27 14.72
N LEU A 235 6.75 -9.59 15.23
CA LEU A 235 6.85 -8.21 15.69
C LEU A 235 7.90 -8.07 16.80
N GLU A 236 7.96 -9.00 17.76
CA GLU A 236 8.90 -8.89 18.88
C GLU A 236 10.34 -8.80 18.39
N LYS A 237 10.74 -9.69 17.46
CA LYS A 237 12.07 -9.70 16.84
C LYS A 237 12.35 -8.39 16.07
N GLN A 238 11.39 -7.92 15.27
CA GLN A 238 11.54 -6.68 14.49
C GLN A 238 11.66 -5.44 15.38
N LEU A 239 10.77 -5.31 16.36
CA LEU A 239 10.70 -4.17 17.28
C LEU A 239 11.92 -4.12 18.19
N LYS A 240 12.35 -5.27 18.75
CA LYS A 240 13.58 -5.38 19.52
C LYS A 240 14.78 -4.88 18.71
N ASN A 241 14.99 -5.42 17.50
CA ASN A 241 16.09 -4.99 16.63
C ASN A 241 16.04 -3.48 16.36
N LEU A 242 14.88 -2.92 16.00
CA LEU A 242 14.74 -1.48 15.74
C LEU A 242 15.01 -0.60 16.99
N LEU A 243 14.60 -1.05 18.18
CA LEU A 243 14.82 -0.33 19.44
C LEU A 243 16.27 -0.44 19.95
N GLU A 244 16.95 -1.56 19.69
CA GLU A 244 18.35 -1.79 20.08
C GLU A 244 19.37 -1.18 19.11
N THR A 245 18.99 -0.90 17.85
CA THR A 245 19.95 -0.49 16.79
C THR A 245 19.70 0.90 16.19
N SER A 246 18.62 1.59 16.58
CA SER A 246 18.27 2.91 16.05
C SER A 246 17.75 3.88 17.13
N ASN A 247 17.63 5.16 16.78
CA ASN A 247 17.08 6.19 17.65
C ASN A 247 15.55 6.11 17.88
N LEU A 248 14.88 5.04 17.41
CA LEU A 248 13.43 4.83 17.49
C LEU A 248 12.84 5.13 18.88
N TYR A 249 13.44 4.63 19.96
CA TYR A 249 12.96 4.90 21.32
C TYR A 249 12.97 6.40 21.66
N SER A 250 14.03 7.12 21.29
CA SER A 250 14.13 8.56 21.55
C SER A 250 13.06 9.34 20.76
N MET A 251 12.76 8.90 19.54
CA MET A 251 11.72 9.49 18.69
C MET A 251 10.31 9.23 19.24
N ILE A 252 10.07 8.07 19.84
CA ILE A 252 8.82 7.75 20.56
C ILE A 252 8.66 8.68 21.78
N GLN A 253 9.70 8.85 22.59
CA GLN A 253 9.64 9.76 23.75
C GLN A 253 9.42 11.22 23.33
N GLN A 254 10.12 11.68 22.27
CA GLN A 254 9.91 13.01 21.71
C GLN A 254 8.48 13.21 21.20
N GLY A 255 7.89 12.21 20.55
CA GLY A 255 6.50 12.26 20.09
C GLY A 255 5.49 12.34 21.24
N LYS A 256 5.69 11.55 22.31
CA LYS A 256 4.90 11.66 23.56
C LYS A 256 5.00 13.07 24.16
N GLN A 257 6.22 13.60 24.31
CA GLN A 257 6.45 14.95 24.84
C GLN A 257 5.77 16.02 24.00
N ASN A 258 5.88 15.94 22.67
CA ASN A 258 5.22 16.86 21.74
C ASN A 258 3.68 16.81 21.85
N ALA A 259 3.09 15.64 22.12
CA ALA A 259 1.65 15.48 22.30
C ALA A 259 1.11 16.15 23.58
N CYS A 260 1.96 16.36 24.59
CA CYS A 260 1.64 17.10 25.81
C CYS A 260 1.75 18.63 25.66
N SER A 261 2.24 19.14 24.53
CA SER A 261 2.45 20.58 24.32
C SER A 261 1.14 21.34 24.02
N PRO A 262 0.95 22.59 24.50
CA PRO A 262 -0.07 23.51 23.97
C PRO A 262 0.07 23.80 22.45
N THR A 263 1.23 23.47 21.86
CA THR A 263 1.46 23.55 20.41
C THR A 263 1.18 22.24 19.66
N ALA A 264 0.77 21.17 20.33
CA ALA A 264 0.59 19.83 19.76
C ALA A 264 -0.28 19.81 18.48
N SER A 265 0.12 18.96 17.54
CA SER A 265 -0.67 18.60 16.36
C SER A 265 -1.74 17.55 16.68
N ASN A 266 -2.84 17.57 15.93
CA ASN A 266 -3.98 16.65 16.06
C ASN A 266 -3.69 15.25 15.47
N ASP A 267 -2.60 14.61 15.90
CA ASP A 267 -2.23 13.22 15.55
C ASP A 267 -3.06 12.21 16.38
N VAL A 268 -2.84 10.90 16.24
CA VAL A 268 -3.56 9.84 16.97
C VAL A 268 -3.63 10.08 18.49
N MET A 269 -2.57 10.66 19.05
CA MET A 269 -2.43 10.91 20.50
C MET A 269 -3.38 11.99 21.05
N SER A 270 -3.92 12.89 20.21
CA SER A 270 -4.83 13.95 20.67
C SER A 270 -6.28 13.51 20.80
N GLY A 271 -6.67 12.35 20.24
CA GLY A 271 -8.05 11.88 20.21
C GLY A 271 -8.55 11.33 21.55
N ASP A 272 -9.83 11.51 21.83
CA ASP A 272 -10.46 11.18 23.12
C ASP A 272 -10.38 9.70 23.51
N ARG A 273 -10.33 8.78 22.52
CA ARG A 273 -10.15 7.36 22.82
C ARG A 273 -8.71 7.05 23.19
N TYR A 274 -7.74 7.68 22.54
CA TYR A 274 -6.34 7.59 22.96
C TYR A 274 -6.15 8.19 24.37
N LYS A 275 -6.76 9.33 24.65
CA LYS A 275 -6.76 9.98 25.98
C LYS A 275 -7.58 9.26 27.05
N SER A 276 -8.34 8.20 26.71
CA SER A 276 -9.13 7.46 27.71
C SER A 276 -8.23 6.79 28.75
N SER A 277 -8.70 6.73 30.00
CA SER A 277 -7.89 6.30 31.15
C SER A 277 -7.21 4.95 30.90
N LYS A 278 -7.94 3.95 30.39
CA LYS A 278 -7.43 2.62 30.04
C LYS A 278 -6.22 2.64 29.09
N ILE A 279 -6.15 3.57 28.13
CA ILE A 279 -5.00 3.70 27.22
C ILE A 279 -3.89 4.52 27.89
N GLN A 280 -4.23 5.60 28.58
CA GLN A 280 -3.25 6.44 29.27
C GLN A 280 -2.53 5.71 30.42
N GLU A 281 -3.27 4.95 31.24
CA GLU A 281 -2.75 4.03 32.26
C GLU A 281 -1.77 3.02 31.65
N PHE A 282 -2.13 2.41 30.51
CA PHE A 282 -1.23 1.49 29.80
C PHE A 282 0.06 2.18 29.34
N ILE A 283 -0.06 3.32 28.65
CA ILE A 283 1.06 4.08 28.06
C ILE A 283 1.99 4.71 29.12
N HIS A 284 1.48 4.99 30.32
CA HIS A 284 2.23 5.59 31.43
C HIS A 284 2.66 4.60 32.52
N SER A 285 2.11 3.38 32.55
CA SER A 285 2.56 2.32 33.49
C SER A 285 4.06 1.98 33.37
N ARG A 286 4.66 2.27 32.21
CA ARG A 286 6.08 2.17 31.89
C ARG A 286 6.40 3.20 30.79
N THR A 287 7.50 3.95 30.89
CA THR A 287 7.84 4.99 29.89
C THR A 287 8.04 4.40 28.50
N GLU A 288 8.42 3.13 28.46
CA GLU A 288 8.82 2.35 27.29
C GLU A 288 7.65 1.69 26.56
N ASN A 289 6.42 1.78 27.11
CA ASN A 289 5.22 1.33 26.44
C ASN A 289 4.82 2.31 25.32
N PHE A 290 4.32 1.80 24.21
CA PHE A 290 3.80 2.60 23.10
C PHE A 290 2.63 1.89 22.42
N SER A 291 2.07 2.48 21.36
CA SER A 291 0.94 1.89 20.64
C SER A 291 1.17 1.81 19.14
N MET A 292 0.45 0.89 18.50
CA MET A 292 0.57 0.66 17.06
C MET A 292 -0.80 0.63 16.39
N THR A 293 -0.88 1.25 15.21
CA THR A 293 -1.97 1.03 14.25
C THR A 293 -1.58 -0.08 13.28
N PHE A 294 -2.50 -0.98 12.97
CA PHE A 294 -2.29 -2.02 11.95
C PHE A 294 -3.26 -1.90 10.78
N SER A 295 -2.85 -2.42 9.63
CA SER A 295 -3.59 -2.40 8.36
C SER A 295 -3.33 -3.66 7.55
N THR A 296 -4.32 -4.07 6.75
CA THR A 296 -4.14 -5.09 5.71
C THR A 296 -5.12 -4.85 4.56
N ASP A 297 -4.63 -5.00 3.32
CA ASP A 297 -5.39 -4.87 2.09
C ASP A 297 -4.76 -5.74 0.98
N GLY A 298 -5.48 -5.97 -0.11
CA GLY A 298 -5.10 -6.89 -1.19
C GLY A 298 -4.31 -6.21 -2.31
N ILE A 299 -2.98 -6.28 -2.26
CA ILE A 299 -2.09 -5.79 -3.32
C ILE A 299 -2.11 -6.77 -4.50
N GLN A 300 -2.50 -6.33 -5.70
CA GLN A 300 -2.39 -7.14 -6.93
C GLN A 300 -1.15 -6.71 -7.76
N PRO A 301 -0.09 -7.53 -7.86
CA PRO A 301 1.08 -7.22 -8.70
C PRO A 301 0.78 -7.17 -10.20
N HIS A 302 -0.15 -8.00 -10.67
CA HIS A 302 -0.44 -8.18 -12.09
C HIS A 302 -1.95 -8.05 -12.32
N LYS A 303 -2.38 -7.01 -13.05
CA LYS A 303 -3.81 -6.73 -13.32
C LYS A 303 -4.54 -7.78 -14.17
N SER A 304 -3.79 -8.73 -14.74
CA SER A 304 -4.28 -9.85 -15.54
C SER A 304 -4.35 -11.18 -14.76
N SER A 305 -4.09 -11.16 -13.45
CA SER A 305 -4.09 -12.35 -12.59
C SER A 305 -4.96 -12.15 -11.35
N PRO A 306 -5.66 -13.18 -10.84
CA PRO A 306 -6.30 -13.13 -9.53
C PRO A 306 -5.29 -13.14 -8.36
N PHE A 307 -4.00 -13.35 -8.63
CA PHE A 307 -2.94 -13.37 -7.62
C PHE A 307 -2.84 -12.05 -6.85
N SER A 308 -2.96 -12.14 -5.53
CA SER A 308 -2.87 -10.99 -4.61
C SER A 308 -1.99 -11.31 -3.41
N ILE A 309 -1.30 -10.28 -2.91
CA ILE A 309 -0.49 -10.29 -1.69
C ILE A 309 -1.26 -9.53 -0.62
N TRP A 310 -1.47 -10.15 0.54
CA TRP A 310 -2.16 -9.57 1.69
C TRP A 310 -1.15 -9.39 2.83
N PRO A 311 -0.47 -8.23 2.91
CA PRO A 311 0.40 -7.92 4.03
C PRO A 311 -0.40 -7.55 5.28
N ILE A 312 0.11 -7.89 6.47
CA ILE A 312 -0.27 -7.19 7.70
C ILE A 312 0.85 -6.19 8.00
N SER A 313 0.53 -4.90 7.92
CA SER A 313 1.48 -3.78 8.06
C SER A 313 1.16 -2.95 9.31
N LEU A 314 2.17 -2.47 10.03
CA LEU A 314 1.99 -1.74 11.29
C LEU A 314 2.86 -0.48 11.39
N THR A 315 2.32 0.56 12.01
CA THR A 315 2.99 1.83 12.32
C THR A 315 2.86 2.18 13.79
N ILE A 316 3.92 2.67 14.40
CA ILE A 316 3.91 3.20 15.77
C ILE A 316 3.21 4.57 15.78
N ASN A 317 2.28 4.79 16.72
CA ASN A 317 1.41 5.97 16.73
C ASN A 317 2.12 7.20 17.29
N GLU A 318 3.02 6.98 18.24
CA GLU A 318 3.84 7.99 18.92
C GLU A 318 4.97 8.53 18.03
N LEU A 319 5.15 8.01 16.81
CA LEU A 319 6.08 8.59 15.82
C LEU A 319 5.43 9.73 15.05
N GLY A 320 6.12 10.87 14.96
CA GLY A 320 5.71 11.98 14.08
C GLY A 320 5.58 11.53 12.61
N TYR A 321 4.58 12.06 11.91
CA TYR A 321 4.07 11.53 10.64
C TYR A 321 5.12 11.06 9.61
N ARG A 322 6.15 11.87 9.32
CA ARG A 322 7.22 11.55 8.34
C ARG A 322 8.00 10.27 8.71
N PHE A 323 8.07 9.93 10.00
CA PHE A 323 8.84 8.79 10.51
C PHE A 323 8.02 7.49 10.57
N LYS A 324 6.67 7.56 10.62
CA LYS A 324 5.79 6.38 10.52
C LYS A 324 6.09 5.54 9.26
N GLN A 325 6.61 6.17 8.19
CA GLN A 325 7.02 5.49 6.95
C GLN A 325 8.48 4.98 6.94
N LYS A 326 9.43 5.55 7.71
CA LYS A 326 10.81 5.01 7.86
C LYS A 326 10.83 3.75 8.74
N PHE A 327 9.88 3.65 9.67
CA PHE A 327 9.69 2.54 10.62
C PHE A 327 8.38 1.77 10.39
N LEU A 328 7.94 1.62 9.13
CA LEU A 328 6.83 0.74 8.79
C LEU A 328 7.26 -0.72 8.94
N ILE A 329 6.48 -1.50 9.69
CA ILE A 329 6.76 -2.90 10.02
C ILE A 329 5.79 -3.82 9.28
N TYR A 330 6.25 -4.99 8.85
CA TYR A 330 5.41 -6.00 8.20
C TYR A 330 5.45 -7.30 9.01
N HIS A 331 4.31 -7.73 9.54
CA HIS A 331 4.22 -8.96 10.34
C HIS A 331 3.90 -10.19 9.48
N SER A 332 2.93 -10.11 8.57
CA SER A 332 2.53 -11.24 7.71
C SER A 332 2.64 -10.90 6.23
N LEU A 333 2.93 -11.90 5.41
CA LEU A 333 2.75 -11.89 3.96
C LEU A 333 2.04 -13.18 3.52
N TYR A 334 0.72 -13.11 3.33
CA TYR A 334 -0.04 -14.10 2.56
C TYR A 334 0.04 -13.74 1.08
N ALA A 335 0.16 -14.72 0.19
CA ALA A 335 0.03 -14.48 -1.25
C ALA A 335 -0.62 -15.68 -1.96
N GLY A 336 -1.58 -15.43 -2.84
CA GLY A 336 -2.32 -16.48 -3.53
C GLY A 336 -3.39 -15.95 -4.48
N ASN A 337 -4.02 -16.86 -5.22
CA ASN A 337 -5.08 -16.57 -6.20
C ASN A 337 -6.47 -16.31 -5.57
N THR A 338 -6.57 -16.36 -4.24
CA THR A 338 -7.80 -16.13 -3.48
C THR A 338 -7.54 -15.17 -2.32
N LYS A 339 -8.58 -14.49 -1.84
CA LYS A 339 -8.51 -13.66 -0.64
C LYS A 339 -8.45 -14.57 0.60
N PRO A 340 -7.51 -14.37 1.54
CA PRO A 340 -7.38 -15.21 2.72
C PRO A 340 -8.61 -15.09 3.64
N LYS A 341 -8.91 -16.16 4.39
CA LYS A 341 -9.89 -16.09 5.48
C LYS A 341 -9.35 -15.21 6.61
N ALA A 342 -10.21 -14.34 7.16
CA ALA A 342 -9.86 -13.43 8.25
C ALA A 342 -9.27 -14.16 9.45
N SER A 343 -9.95 -15.22 9.91
CA SER A 343 -9.51 -16.09 11.00
C SER A 343 -8.19 -16.82 10.75
N THR A 344 -7.72 -16.87 9.50
CA THR A 344 -6.46 -17.52 9.13
C THR A 344 -5.31 -16.54 9.04
N LEU A 345 -5.51 -15.40 8.38
CA LEU A 345 -4.51 -14.33 8.33
C LEU A 345 -4.28 -13.68 9.70
N LEU A 346 -5.35 -13.52 10.51
CA LEU A 346 -5.28 -12.83 11.80
C LEU A 346 -4.81 -13.68 12.97
N ASN A 347 -4.82 -15.03 12.87
CA ASN A 347 -4.53 -15.88 14.03
C ASN A 347 -3.14 -15.61 14.66
N PRO A 348 -2.04 -15.55 13.88
CA PRO A 348 -0.71 -15.31 14.45
C PRO A 348 -0.57 -13.90 15.03
N ILE A 349 -1.01 -12.86 14.29
CA ILE A 349 -0.91 -11.47 14.74
C ILE A 349 -1.74 -11.22 16.00
N VAL A 350 -2.94 -11.80 16.12
CA VAL A 350 -3.77 -11.66 17.33
C VAL A 350 -3.16 -12.38 18.52
N SER A 351 -2.43 -13.49 18.30
CA SER A 351 -1.67 -14.15 19.36
C SER A 351 -0.49 -13.29 19.82
N GLU A 352 0.32 -12.77 18.90
CA GLU A 352 1.47 -11.92 19.23
C GLU A 352 1.04 -10.58 19.85
N MET A 353 -0.02 -9.94 19.35
CA MET A 353 -0.61 -8.74 19.95
C MET A 353 -1.03 -8.98 21.42
N LYS A 354 -1.63 -10.14 21.73
CA LYS A 354 -1.98 -10.52 23.11
C LYS A 354 -0.73 -10.70 23.97
N ASN A 355 0.33 -11.32 23.44
CA ASN A 355 1.60 -11.48 24.15
C ASN A 355 2.27 -10.12 24.43
N LEU A 356 2.39 -9.26 23.42
CA LEU A 356 3.00 -7.93 23.53
C LEU A 356 2.19 -6.97 24.42
N PHE A 357 0.87 -7.14 24.51
CA PHE A 357 0.01 -6.39 25.43
C PHE A 357 0.12 -6.90 26.88
N THR A 358 0.12 -8.23 27.07
CA THR A 358 0.01 -8.85 28.40
C THR A 358 1.36 -9.00 29.07
N ASN A 359 2.33 -9.58 28.36
CA ASN A 359 3.65 -9.89 28.87
C ASN A 359 4.63 -8.76 28.52
N GLY A 360 4.73 -8.41 27.23
CA GLY A 360 5.77 -7.51 26.71
C GLY A 360 7.07 -8.24 26.37
N PHE A 361 8.14 -7.48 26.12
CA PHE A 361 9.45 -8.01 25.74
C PHE A 361 10.61 -7.15 26.27
N TYR A 362 11.80 -7.76 26.34
CA TYR A 362 13.03 -7.15 26.85
C TYR A 362 14.02 -6.78 25.73
N TRP A 363 14.55 -5.56 25.80
CA TRP A 363 15.49 -5.00 24.82
C TRP A 363 16.51 -4.06 25.48
N LYS A 364 17.71 -3.94 24.92
CA LYS A 364 18.80 -3.09 25.44
C LYS A 364 18.75 -1.67 24.86
N ASN A 365 18.73 -0.66 25.73
CA ASN A 365 18.76 0.74 25.32
C ASN A 365 20.09 1.08 24.63
N LEU A 366 20.03 1.57 23.39
CA LEU A 366 21.20 1.97 22.61
C LEU A 366 22.03 3.08 23.28
N ASN A 367 21.37 4.03 23.97
CA ASN A 367 22.02 5.21 24.54
C ASN A 367 22.52 4.98 25.97
N THR A 368 21.76 4.23 26.79
CA THR A 368 22.09 4.03 28.23
C THR A 368 22.64 2.65 28.55
N GLY A 369 22.60 1.70 27.61
CA GLY A 369 22.97 0.30 27.82
C GLY A 369 22.03 -0.49 28.74
N SER A 370 21.00 0.14 29.31
CA SER A 370 20.06 -0.45 30.27
C SER A 370 19.14 -1.49 29.60
N ILE A 371 18.75 -2.53 30.34
CA ILE A 371 17.69 -3.45 29.88
C ILE A 371 16.32 -2.81 30.15
N MET A 372 15.60 -2.54 29.08
CA MET A 372 14.25 -1.97 29.07
C MET A 372 13.22 -3.10 28.89
N HIS A 373 11.97 -2.83 29.28
CA HIS A 373 10.87 -3.79 29.12
C HIS A 373 9.59 -3.09 28.65
N THR A 374 9.16 -3.40 27.43
CA THR A 374 8.08 -2.72 26.70
C THR A 374 6.86 -3.62 26.56
N LYS A 375 5.67 -3.06 26.81
CA LYS A 375 4.37 -3.60 26.39
C LYS A 375 3.75 -2.71 25.30
N ILE A 376 2.94 -3.28 24.42
CA ILE A 376 2.33 -2.57 23.28
C ILE A 376 0.81 -2.76 23.26
N ILE A 377 0.09 -1.67 22.99
CA ILE A 377 -1.36 -1.67 22.75
C ILE A 377 -1.67 -1.37 21.29
N PHE A 378 -2.72 -2.01 20.75
CA PHE A 378 -3.08 -1.94 19.32
C PHE A 378 -4.47 -1.31 19.14
N PRO A 379 -4.63 0.01 19.39
CA PRO A 379 -5.94 0.63 19.54
C PRO A 379 -6.70 0.90 18.23
N ILE A 380 -6.02 0.88 17.07
CA ILE A 380 -6.61 1.25 15.78
C ILE A 380 -6.29 0.18 14.74
N CYS A 381 -7.29 -0.16 13.93
CA CYS A 381 -7.11 -0.86 12.66
C CYS A 381 -7.64 0.02 11.50
N VAL A 382 -6.82 0.14 10.45
CA VAL A 382 -7.11 0.90 9.23
C VAL A 382 -7.34 -0.09 8.09
N ALA A 383 -8.46 0.04 7.37
CA ALA A 383 -8.73 -0.72 6.16
C ALA A 383 -9.82 -0.06 5.30
N ASP A 384 -9.90 -0.46 4.03
CA ASP A 384 -11.02 -0.15 3.14
C ASP A 384 -12.34 -0.83 3.60
N ALA A 385 -13.44 -0.68 2.88
CA ALA A 385 -14.72 -1.29 3.29
C ALA A 385 -14.74 -2.84 3.14
N PRO A 386 -14.41 -3.44 1.98
CA PRO A 386 -14.15 -4.87 1.80
C PRO A 386 -13.20 -5.56 2.79
N ALA A 387 -12.13 -4.90 3.22
CA ALA A 387 -11.16 -5.42 4.18
C ALA A 387 -11.64 -5.19 5.62
N ARG A 388 -12.20 -4.02 5.97
CA ARG A 388 -12.88 -3.80 7.27
C ARG A 388 -13.94 -4.87 7.53
N ALA A 389 -14.81 -5.14 6.56
CA ALA A 389 -15.86 -6.15 6.68
C ALA A 389 -15.31 -7.58 6.83
N MET A 390 -14.14 -7.89 6.24
CA MET A 390 -13.43 -9.15 6.50
C MET A 390 -12.90 -9.19 7.95
N LEU A 391 -12.21 -8.14 8.37
CA LEU A 391 -11.46 -8.08 9.62
C LEU A 391 -12.36 -8.08 10.85
N SER A 392 -13.43 -7.29 10.85
CA SER A 392 -14.42 -7.24 11.93
C SER A 392 -15.55 -8.26 11.78
N ASN A 393 -15.34 -9.30 10.95
CA ASN A 393 -16.31 -10.31 10.51
C ASN A 393 -17.75 -9.75 10.40
N PHE A 394 -17.99 -8.95 9.39
CA PHE A 394 -19.18 -8.10 9.25
C PHE A 394 -19.79 -8.23 7.85
N LYS A 395 -21.05 -7.85 7.67
CA LYS A 395 -21.61 -7.70 6.31
C LYS A 395 -20.87 -6.59 5.55
N GLN A 396 -20.64 -6.81 4.26
CA GLN A 396 -20.10 -5.79 3.38
C GLN A 396 -21.09 -4.64 3.18
N PHE A 397 -20.60 -3.53 2.64
CA PHE A 397 -21.33 -2.26 2.44
C PHE A 397 -22.65 -2.37 1.64
N ASN A 398 -22.82 -3.44 0.87
CA ASN A 398 -24.01 -3.79 0.08
C ASN A 398 -25.12 -4.49 0.90
N GLY A 399 -24.80 -4.98 2.10
CA GLY A 399 -25.76 -5.57 3.03
C GLY A 399 -26.78 -4.56 3.56
N SER A 400 -27.96 -5.04 3.99
CA SER A 400 -28.99 -4.24 4.67
C SER A 400 -28.40 -3.41 5.81
N PHE A 401 -27.68 -4.07 6.72
CA PHE A 401 -26.95 -3.45 7.82
C PHE A 401 -25.43 -3.36 7.57
N GLY A 402 -25.00 -2.97 6.36
CA GLY A 402 -23.58 -2.87 6.00
C GLY A 402 -22.76 -1.79 6.75
N CYS A 403 -23.41 -0.92 7.54
CA CYS A 403 -22.74 0.09 8.35
C CYS A 403 -22.27 -0.47 9.70
N GLY A 404 -20.95 -0.44 9.93
CA GLY A 404 -20.31 -0.84 11.19
C GLY A 404 -20.41 0.18 12.33
N TYR A 405 -20.94 1.38 12.09
CA TYR A 405 -20.97 2.48 13.07
C TYR A 405 -22.36 2.78 13.62
N CYS A 406 -23.42 2.46 12.87
CA CYS A 406 -24.80 2.66 13.29
C CYS A 406 -25.72 1.54 12.78
N LEU A 407 -26.91 1.46 13.35
CA LEU A 407 -27.98 0.51 12.98
C LEU A 407 -28.82 1.06 11.82
N HIS A 408 -28.18 1.70 10.84
CA HIS A 408 -28.88 2.14 9.63
C HIS A 408 -29.11 0.96 8.70
N GLU A 409 -30.36 0.50 8.59
CA GLU A 409 -30.75 -0.34 7.46
C GLU A 409 -30.84 0.50 6.18
N GLY A 410 -29.97 0.19 5.21
CA GLY A 410 -29.98 0.75 3.87
C GLY A 410 -30.99 0.04 2.95
N VAL A 411 -31.50 0.76 1.97
CA VAL A 411 -32.54 0.32 1.02
C VAL A 411 -31.90 -0.24 -0.25
N SER A 412 -32.45 -1.32 -0.81
CA SER A 412 -32.13 -1.78 -2.17
C SER A 412 -32.90 -0.95 -3.19
N ILE A 413 -32.21 -0.43 -4.20
CA ILE A 413 -32.82 0.27 -5.34
C ILE A 413 -32.28 -0.31 -6.65
N GLN A 414 -33.03 -0.16 -7.74
CA GLN A 414 -32.52 -0.46 -9.08
C GLN A 414 -31.53 0.64 -9.51
N LYS A 415 -30.40 0.25 -10.12
CA LYS A 415 -29.42 1.17 -10.74
C LYS A 415 -28.91 0.54 -12.03
N GLY A 416 -29.41 1.02 -13.16
CA GLY A 416 -29.22 0.39 -14.47
C GLY A 416 -29.84 -1.02 -14.52
N ARG A 417 -29.07 -2.00 -15.01
CA ARG A 417 -29.48 -3.43 -15.08
C ARG A 417 -29.30 -4.20 -13.76
N GLY A 418 -28.86 -3.55 -12.68
CA GLY A 418 -28.60 -4.19 -11.39
C GLY A 418 -29.25 -3.47 -10.21
N TYR A 419 -28.88 -3.87 -8.99
CA TYR A 419 -29.35 -3.25 -7.75
C TYR A 419 -28.18 -2.65 -6.95
N ALA A 420 -28.43 -1.52 -6.31
CA ALA A 420 -27.49 -0.85 -5.40
C ALA A 420 -28.10 -0.72 -4.00
N ARG A 421 -27.26 -0.82 -2.96
CA ARG A 421 -27.63 -0.50 -1.57
C ARG A 421 -27.34 0.98 -1.32
N VAL A 422 -28.36 1.73 -0.92
CA VAL A 422 -28.28 3.15 -0.56
C VAL A 422 -28.77 3.38 0.85
N TYR A 423 -28.40 4.52 1.43
CA TYR A 423 -28.67 4.91 2.79
C TYR A 423 -29.32 6.30 2.83
N PRO A 424 -30.60 6.44 2.42
CA PRO A 424 -31.34 7.71 2.46
C PRO A 424 -31.29 8.37 3.84
N MET A 425 -31.28 9.70 3.90
CA MET A 425 -31.22 10.41 5.19
C MET A 425 -32.51 10.15 5.99
N LYS A 426 -32.36 9.64 7.22
CA LYS A 426 -33.47 9.40 8.16
C LYS A 426 -33.42 10.41 9.31
N HIS A 427 -34.58 10.88 9.74
CA HIS A 427 -34.75 11.72 10.92
C HIS A 427 -35.83 11.08 11.82
N PRO A 428 -35.55 10.79 13.11
CA PRO A 428 -34.27 10.93 13.80
C PRO A 428 -33.15 10.09 13.16
N LEU A 429 -31.90 10.45 13.44
CA LEU A 429 -30.74 9.76 12.87
C LEU A 429 -30.65 8.30 13.38
N PRO A 430 -30.19 7.35 12.56
CA PRO A 430 -30.02 5.95 12.98
C PRO A 430 -29.08 5.82 14.19
N ARG A 431 -29.50 5.01 15.17
CA ARG A 431 -28.75 4.83 16.44
C ARG A 431 -27.33 4.33 16.18
N LYS A 432 -26.33 5.00 16.78
CA LYS A 432 -24.92 4.54 16.80
C LYS A 432 -24.82 3.18 17.50
N ARG A 433 -23.96 2.29 17.00
CA ARG A 433 -23.65 1.00 17.66
C ARG A 433 -22.67 1.23 18.80
N THR A 434 -22.81 0.47 19.88
CA THR A 434 -21.74 0.36 20.89
C THR A 434 -20.87 -0.87 20.63
N HIS A 435 -19.66 -0.87 21.20
CA HIS A 435 -18.79 -2.05 21.21
C HIS A 435 -19.44 -3.22 21.97
N GLY A 436 -20.05 -2.96 23.13
CA GLY A 436 -20.70 -3.99 23.96
C GLY A 436 -21.83 -4.71 23.21
N GLU A 437 -22.74 -3.98 22.56
CA GLU A 437 -23.81 -4.60 21.76
C GLU A 437 -23.27 -5.39 20.57
N SER A 438 -22.23 -4.89 19.92
CA SER A 438 -21.59 -5.57 18.77
C SER A 438 -20.84 -6.83 19.22
N PHE A 439 -20.26 -6.82 20.42
CA PHE A 439 -19.60 -7.97 21.03
C PHE A 439 -20.62 -9.03 21.48
N ASN A 440 -21.70 -8.64 22.15
CA ASN A 440 -22.77 -9.55 22.55
C ASN A 440 -23.47 -10.15 21.33
N SER A 441 -23.74 -9.35 20.29
CA SER A 441 -24.27 -9.84 19.00
C SER A 441 -23.33 -10.84 18.31
N ALA A 442 -22.02 -10.72 18.51
CA ALA A 442 -21.04 -11.67 17.99
C ALA A 442 -21.01 -12.99 18.79
N ILE A 443 -21.19 -12.93 20.11
CA ILE A 443 -21.37 -14.11 20.97
C ILE A 443 -22.65 -14.85 20.57
N ASP A 444 -23.79 -14.15 20.52
CA ASP A 444 -25.08 -14.72 20.10
C ASP A 444 -25.02 -15.37 18.71
N VAL A 445 -24.26 -14.80 17.78
CA VAL A 445 -24.05 -15.38 16.44
C VAL A 445 -23.32 -16.72 16.50
N VAL A 446 -22.30 -16.84 17.35
CA VAL A 446 -21.50 -18.07 17.49
C VAL A 446 -22.26 -19.13 18.29
N GLU A 447 -22.79 -18.77 19.47
CA GLU A 447 -23.46 -19.70 20.38
C GLU A 447 -24.77 -20.25 19.81
N ARG A 448 -25.52 -19.42 19.06
CA ARG A 448 -26.81 -19.81 18.45
C ARG A 448 -26.68 -20.23 16.98
N VAL A 449 -25.46 -20.28 16.44
CA VAL A 449 -25.14 -20.67 15.05
C VAL A 449 -25.94 -19.86 14.00
N LEU A 450 -26.04 -18.55 14.21
CA LEU A 450 -26.78 -17.63 13.33
C LEU A 450 -25.90 -17.12 12.17
N PRO A 451 -26.47 -16.75 11.02
CA PRO A 451 -25.70 -16.20 9.90
C PRO A 451 -25.18 -14.76 10.16
N GLU A 452 -25.90 -13.99 11.00
CA GLU A 452 -25.55 -12.66 11.52
C GLU A 452 -26.61 -12.15 12.51
N ILE A 453 -26.30 -11.06 13.22
CA ILE A 453 -27.28 -10.18 13.90
C ILE A 453 -27.02 -8.74 13.46
N ASN A 454 -27.97 -8.09 12.79
CA ASN A 454 -27.84 -6.70 12.30
C ASN A 454 -26.50 -6.44 11.55
N GLY A 455 -26.07 -7.38 10.69
CA GLY A 455 -24.80 -7.33 9.97
C GLY A 455 -23.54 -7.70 10.77
N VAL A 456 -23.63 -7.87 12.09
CA VAL A 456 -22.56 -8.40 12.95
C VAL A 456 -22.40 -9.90 12.71
N LYS A 457 -21.15 -10.37 12.57
CA LYS A 457 -20.78 -11.79 12.72
C LYS A 457 -19.53 -11.98 13.61
N GLY A 458 -19.04 -10.90 14.22
CA GLY A 458 -17.82 -10.86 15.00
C GLY A 458 -17.57 -9.47 15.62
N PRO A 459 -16.57 -9.34 16.50
CA PRO A 459 -16.24 -8.08 17.17
C PRO A 459 -15.75 -7.00 16.19
N ASN A 460 -16.04 -5.73 16.49
CA ASN A 460 -15.79 -4.60 15.61
C ASN A 460 -15.28 -3.37 16.39
N GLY A 461 -14.35 -2.62 15.80
CA GLY A 461 -13.73 -1.42 16.38
C GLY A 461 -12.87 -0.61 15.40
N MET A 462 -13.16 -0.65 14.10
CA MET A 462 -12.30 -0.05 13.05
C MET A 462 -12.69 1.40 12.72
N ILE A 463 -11.78 2.19 12.14
CA ILE A 463 -12.03 3.59 11.77
C ILE A 463 -12.41 3.79 10.28
N PRO A 464 -13.11 4.90 9.92
CA PRO A 464 -13.33 5.27 8.53
C PRO A 464 -12.09 5.97 7.95
N ASP A 465 -11.32 5.28 7.11
CA ASP A 465 -10.21 5.89 6.38
C ASP A 465 -10.71 6.92 5.33
N SER A 466 -10.10 8.11 5.33
CA SER A 466 -10.41 9.18 4.38
C SER A 466 -9.94 8.88 2.94
N MET A 467 -8.89 8.08 2.74
CA MET A 467 -8.40 7.76 1.39
C MET A 467 -9.45 7.00 0.58
N HIS A 468 -9.99 5.93 1.16
CA HIS A 468 -11.04 5.13 0.54
C HIS A 468 -12.41 5.81 0.59
N CYS A 469 -12.84 6.32 1.76
CA CYS A 469 -14.19 6.85 1.89
C CYS A 469 -14.38 8.19 1.17
N VAL A 470 -13.48 9.15 1.39
CA VAL A 470 -13.65 10.52 0.88
C VAL A 470 -13.12 10.63 -0.53
N TYR A 471 -11.83 10.34 -0.77
CA TYR A 471 -11.21 10.67 -2.06
C TYR A 471 -11.52 9.64 -3.15
N LEU A 472 -11.31 8.34 -2.90
CA LEU A 472 -11.67 7.28 -3.85
C LEU A 472 -13.17 6.98 -3.89
N GLY A 473 -13.90 7.34 -2.83
CA GLY A 473 -15.34 7.14 -2.70
C GLY A 473 -16.14 8.36 -3.15
N VAL A 474 -16.35 9.31 -2.24
CA VAL A 474 -17.22 10.48 -2.47
C VAL A 474 -16.74 11.38 -3.62
N VAL A 475 -15.47 11.79 -3.63
CA VAL A 475 -14.96 12.70 -4.67
C VAL A 475 -15.02 12.05 -6.05
N LYS A 476 -14.62 10.78 -6.17
CA LYS A 476 -14.77 10.01 -7.41
C LYS A 476 -16.24 9.88 -7.83
N GLN A 477 -17.16 9.61 -6.89
CA GLN A 477 -18.59 9.53 -7.19
C GLN A 477 -19.13 10.85 -7.76
N PHE A 478 -18.79 11.99 -7.18
CA PHE A 478 -19.26 13.29 -7.68
C PHE A 478 -18.67 13.65 -9.05
N LEU A 479 -17.38 13.37 -9.28
CA LEU A 479 -16.80 13.58 -10.61
C LEU A 479 -17.48 12.71 -11.68
N VAL A 480 -17.73 11.43 -11.40
CA VAL A 480 -18.50 10.53 -12.28
C VAL A 480 -19.91 11.08 -12.52
N LEU A 481 -20.59 11.50 -11.46
CA LEU A 481 -21.95 12.05 -11.54
C LEU A 481 -22.03 13.33 -12.37
N TRP A 482 -21.01 14.18 -12.35
CA TRP A 482 -20.98 15.40 -13.16
C TRP A 482 -20.59 15.15 -14.62
N THR A 483 -19.72 14.19 -14.95
CA THR A 483 -19.25 14.02 -16.35
C THR A 483 -19.85 12.82 -17.10
N GLU A 484 -20.49 11.88 -16.42
CA GLU A 484 -21.08 10.66 -17.02
C GLU A 484 -22.62 10.64 -16.97
N SER A 485 -23.25 11.69 -16.43
CA SER A 485 -24.71 11.88 -16.53
C SER A 485 -25.13 12.34 -17.94
N PRO A 486 -26.43 12.25 -18.29
CA PRO A 486 -26.95 12.84 -19.52
C PRO A 486 -26.78 14.37 -19.51
N ALA A 487 -26.46 14.96 -20.66
CA ALA A 487 -26.27 16.41 -20.82
C ALA A 487 -27.52 17.27 -20.52
N GLY A 488 -28.69 16.65 -20.37
CA GLY A 488 -29.91 17.33 -19.89
C GLY A 488 -30.02 17.48 -18.37
N CYS A 489 -29.03 17.03 -17.59
CA CYS A 489 -28.97 17.27 -16.15
C CYS A 489 -28.28 18.61 -15.85
N ASP A 490 -28.90 19.48 -15.04
CA ASP A 490 -28.35 20.79 -14.62
C ASP A 490 -26.90 20.76 -14.09
N TYR A 491 -26.45 19.62 -13.56
CA TYR A 491 -25.13 19.43 -12.96
C TYR A 491 -24.12 18.75 -13.90
N HIS A 492 -24.46 18.56 -15.17
CA HIS A 492 -23.55 17.99 -16.17
C HIS A 492 -22.41 18.94 -16.49
N ILE A 493 -21.19 18.41 -16.57
CA ILE A 493 -19.97 19.14 -16.92
C ILE A 493 -19.21 18.34 -17.97
N GLU A 494 -18.94 18.98 -19.09
CA GLU A 494 -18.06 18.43 -20.11
C GLU A 494 -16.61 18.31 -19.61
N ALA A 495 -16.03 17.10 -19.64
CA ALA A 495 -14.68 16.84 -19.12
C ALA A 495 -13.60 17.72 -19.77
N HIS A 496 -13.78 18.10 -21.05
CA HIS A 496 -12.87 19.00 -21.76
C HIS A 496 -12.88 20.43 -21.22
N SER A 497 -14.01 20.89 -20.66
CA SER A 497 -14.12 22.22 -20.02
C SER A 497 -13.33 22.27 -18.72
N ILE A 498 -13.32 21.17 -17.96
CA ILE A 498 -12.49 21.05 -16.75
C ILE A 498 -10.99 21.07 -17.10
N ASP A 499 -10.60 20.34 -18.16
CA ASP A 499 -9.21 20.33 -18.62
C ASP A 499 -8.74 21.69 -19.16
N ALA A 500 -9.63 22.45 -19.82
CA ALA A 500 -9.33 23.83 -20.24
C ALA A 500 -8.95 24.72 -19.04
N ILE A 501 -9.71 24.66 -17.94
CA ILE A 501 -9.38 25.41 -16.71
C ILE A 501 -8.09 24.89 -16.07
N LEU A 502 -7.90 23.57 -15.95
CA LEU A 502 -6.65 22.98 -15.41
C LEU A 502 -5.39 23.42 -16.15
N LEU A 503 -5.46 23.66 -17.47
CA LEU A 503 -4.33 24.15 -18.24
C LEU A 503 -3.92 25.58 -17.87
N THR A 504 -4.85 26.43 -17.41
CA THR A 504 -4.55 27.78 -16.92
C THR A 504 -3.83 27.77 -15.56
N ILE A 505 -4.09 26.75 -14.73
CA ILE A 505 -3.61 26.71 -13.35
C ILE A 505 -2.09 26.45 -13.30
N LYS A 506 -1.40 27.28 -12.50
CA LYS A 506 0.03 27.23 -12.19
C LYS A 506 0.23 26.77 -10.74
N PRO A 507 0.30 25.45 -10.49
CA PRO A 507 0.53 24.92 -9.15
C PRO A 507 1.94 25.25 -8.64
N THR A 508 2.09 25.40 -7.31
CA THR A 508 3.39 25.58 -6.66
C THR A 508 4.21 24.28 -6.69
N SER A 509 5.52 24.42 -6.48
CA SER A 509 6.49 23.31 -6.40
C SER A 509 6.14 22.25 -5.35
N ASP A 510 5.45 22.63 -4.29
CA ASP A 510 5.07 21.78 -3.15
C ASP A 510 3.91 20.83 -3.48
N ILE A 511 3.21 21.05 -4.59
CA ILE A 511 2.17 20.15 -5.11
C ILE A 511 2.86 19.02 -5.91
N LEU A 512 3.54 18.12 -5.18
CA LEU A 512 4.39 17.04 -5.72
C LEU A 512 3.66 16.03 -6.64
N ARG A 513 2.33 16.09 -6.72
CA ARG A 513 1.52 15.33 -7.68
C ARG A 513 0.42 16.20 -8.27
N LEU A 514 0.69 16.64 -9.50
CA LEU A 514 -0.27 17.38 -10.32
C LEU A 514 -1.43 16.48 -10.75
N ILE A 515 -2.60 17.10 -10.95
CA ILE A 515 -3.76 16.45 -11.55
C ILE A 515 -3.47 16.13 -13.02
N ARG A 516 -3.75 14.89 -13.44
CA ARG A 516 -3.77 14.50 -14.86
C ARG A 516 -5.10 14.87 -15.50
N SER A 517 -5.08 14.97 -16.83
CA SER A 517 -6.24 15.16 -17.72
C SER A 517 -7.52 14.50 -17.17
N PHE A 518 -8.62 15.23 -17.14
CA PHE A 518 -9.93 14.69 -16.79
C PHE A 518 -10.35 13.58 -17.75
N SER A 519 -9.89 13.60 -19.00
CA SER A 519 -10.08 12.47 -19.94
C SER A 519 -9.53 11.11 -19.46
N VAL A 520 -8.72 11.07 -18.38
CA VAL A 520 -8.21 9.84 -17.75
C VAL A 520 -8.56 9.70 -16.26
N PHE A 521 -9.52 10.51 -15.77
CA PHE A 521 -10.11 10.33 -14.44
C PHE A 521 -10.90 9.01 -14.37
N GLY A 522 -11.26 8.58 -13.15
CA GLY A 522 -11.98 7.32 -12.91
C GLY A 522 -11.10 6.06 -13.05
N LYS A 523 -10.37 5.93 -14.16
CA LYS A 523 -9.57 4.76 -14.58
C LYS A 523 -8.08 4.83 -14.19
N TYR A 524 -7.46 6.00 -14.22
CA TYR A 524 -5.99 6.12 -14.00
C TYR A 524 -5.58 7.01 -12.82
N TRP A 525 -6.42 7.94 -12.37
CA TRP A 525 -6.17 8.81 -11.21
C TRP A 525 -5.95 8.01 -9.91
N LYS A 526 -4.97 8.39 -9.10
CA LYS A 526 -4.73 7.87 -7.74
C LYS A 526 -5.51 8.67 -6.69
N ALA A 527 -5.70 8.09 -5.50
CA ALA A 527 -6.39 8.74 -4.37
C ALA A 527 -5.89 10.16 -4.04
N SER A 528 -4.58 10.37 -4.19
CA SER A 528 -3.91 11.67 -4.05
C SER A 528 -4.37 12.74 -5.03
N GLU A 529 -4.76 12.38 -6.26
CA GLU A 529 -5.28 13.34 -7.25
C GLU A 529 -6.71 13.73 -6.93
N TYR A 530 -7.56 12.80 -6.47
CA TYR A 530 -8.90 13.12 -5.95
C TYR A 530 -8.82 13.99 -4.67
N ARG A 531 -7.87 13.72 -3.77
CA ARG A 531 -7.59 14.58 -2.60
C ARG A 531 -7.19 15.99 -3.03
N ASN A 532 -6.24 16.10 -3.96
CA ASN A 532 -5.75 17.39 -4.43
C ASN A 532 -6.86 18.14 -5.19
N PHE A 533 -7.66 17.46 -6.01
CA PHE A 533 -8.84 18.04 -6.65
C PHE A 533 -9.78 18.66 -5.61
N LEU A 534 -10.23 17.89 -4.62
CA LEU A 534 -11.12 18.38 -3.56
C LEU A 534 -10.55 19.63 -2.87
N LEU A 535 -9.32 19.56 -2.38
CA LEU A 535 -8.77 20.56 -1.46
C LEU A 535 -8.13 21.79 -2.13
N LEU A 536 -7.66 21.68 -3.37
CA LEU A 536 -6.88 22.75 -4.03
C LEU A 536 -7.49 23.29 -5.32
N TYR A 537 -8.17 22.45 -6.12
CA TYR A 537 -8.57 22.82 -7.48
C TYR A 537 -10.08 23.00 -7.63
N SER A 538 -10.89 22.19 -6.94
CA SER A 538 -12.33 22.09 -7.17
C SER A 538 -13.09 23.39 -6.90
N ALA A 539 -12.71 24.15 -5.86
CA ALA A 539 -13.32 25.44 -5.54
C ALA A 539 -13.10 26.50 -6.63
N GLY A 540 -11.98 26.45 -7.36
CA GLY A 540 -11.71 27.32 -8.50
C GLY A 540 -12.35 26.83 -9.80
N ILE A 541 -12.21 25.53 -10.09
CA ILE A 541 -12.72 24.89 -11.31
C ILE A 541 -14.26 24.90 -11.38
N LEU A 542 -14.93 24.51 -10.30
CA LEU A 542 -16.37 24.24 -10.33
C LEU A 542 -17.22 25.50 -10.18
N LYS A 543 -16.64 26.61 -9.73
CA LYS A 543 -17.35 27.88 -9.49
C LYS A 543 -18.05 28.40 -10.75
N ASP A 544 -17.35 28.28 -11.88
CA ASP A 544 -17.80 28.81 -13.16
C ASP A 544 -18.33 27.69 -14.10
N LEU A 545 -18.35 26.43 -13.64
CA LEU A 545 -18.83 25.24 -14.38
C LEU A 545 -20.11 24.59 -13.79
N LEU A 546 -20.38 24.75 -12.48
CA LEU A 546 -21.61 24.23 -11.86
C LEU A 546 -22.60 25.36 -11.53
N PRO A 547 -23.91 25.17 -11.77
CA PRO A 547 -24.91 26.08 -11.23
C PRO A 547 -24.80 26.21 -9.71
N ARG A 548 -25.01 27.44 -9.22
CA ARG A 548 -24.77 27.86 -7.83
C ARG A 548 -25.23 26.86 -6.76
N LYS A 549 -26.41 26.24 -6.92
CA LYS A 549 -26.98 25.25 -5.99
C LYS A 549 -26.09 24.00 -5.79
N TYR A 550 -25.36 23.57 -6.81
CA TYR A 550 -24.44 22.43 -6.76
C TYR A 550 -23.04 22.85 -6.29
N PHE A 551 -22.56 24.03 -6.70
CA PHE A 551 -21.31 24.58 -6.21
C PHE A 551 -21.35 24.84 -4.69
N GLU A 552 -22.38 25.53 -4.19
CA GLU A 552 -22.57 25.77 -2.75
C GLU A 552 -22.76 24.48 -1.95
N HIS A 553 -23.34 23.42 -2.56
CA HIS A 553 -23.40 22.08 -1.96
C HIS A 553 -22.01 21.45 -1.86
N TRP A 554 -21.24 21.43 -2.95
CA TRP A 554 -19.89 20.86 -2.96
C TRP A 554 -18.95 21.55 -1.97
N MET A 555 -19.03 22.88 -1.85
CA MET A 555 -18.21 23.65 -0.91
C MET A 555 -18.44 23.27 0.56
N LEU A 556 -19.57 22.63 0.91
CA LEU A 556 -19.76 22.05 2.25
C LEU A 556 -18.74 20.95 2.55
N LEU A 557 -18.46 20.07 1.57
CA LEU A 557 -17.47 18.99 1.71
C LEU A 557 -16.04 19.55 1.67
N VAL A 558 -15.77 20.53 0.80
CA VAL A 558 -14.46 21.22 0.73
C VAL A 558 -14.14 21.84 2.09
N ASN A 559 -15.07 22.61 2.65
CA ASN A 559 -14.88 23.30 3.93
C ASN A 559 -14.75 22.32 5.10
N ALA A 560 -15.62 21.30 5.16
CA ALA A 560 -15.56 20.28 6.21
C ALA A 560 -14.24 19.49 6.19
N MET A 561 -13.78 19.07 5.01
CA MET A 561 -12.51 18.34 4.88
C MET A 561 -11.29 19.24 5.08
N THR A 562 -11.37 20.52 4.75
CA THR A 562 -10.33 21.50 5.07
C THR A 562 -10.16 21.64 6.58
N ILE A 563 -11.27 21.81 7.31
CA ILE A 563 -11.28 21.85 8.78
C ILE A 563 -10.71 20.53 9.36
N LEU A 564 -11.25 19.39 8.95
CA LEU A 564 -10.86 18.08 9.50
C LEU A 564 -9.39 17.70 9.24
N LEU A 565 -8.70 18.39 8.33
CA LEU A 565 -7.28 18.16 8.00
C LEU A 565 -6.31 19.20 8.57
N GLN A 566 -6.78 20.19 9.36
CA GLN A 566 -5.91 21.16 10.02
C GLN A 566 -4.92 20.48 10.98
N ILE A 567 -3.80 21.17 11.26
CA ILE A 567 -2.80 20.72 12.25
C ILE A 567 -3.36 20.80 13.67
N LYS A 568 -4.24 21.77 13.97
CA LYS A 568 -4.99 21.88 15.22
C LYS A 568 -6.48 22.01 14.89
N ILE A 569 -7.34 21.37 15.69
CA ILE A 569 -8.79 21.36 15.52
C ILE A 569 -9.42 21.51 16.91
N SER A 570 -10.31 22.48 17.10
CA SER A 570 -11.10 22.63 18.34
C SER A 570 -12.45 21.92 18.25
N ASP A 571 -13.15 21.74 19.37
CA ASP A 571 -14.52 21.21 19.36
C ASP A 571 -15.50 22.07 18.54
N ARG A 572 -15.26 23.39 18.47
CA ARG A 572 -16.06 24.30 17.61
C ARG A 572 -15.82 24.01 16.13
N ASP A 573 -14.58 23.67 15.76
CA ASP A 573 -14.23 23.30 14.40
C ASP A 573 -14.82 21.93 14.05
N LEU A 574 -14.76 20.96 14.97
CA LEU A 574 -15.42 19.66 14.83
C LEU A 574 -16.94 19.79 14.66
N GLU A 575 -17.61 20.61 15.47
CA GLU A 575 -19.05 20.84 15.34
C GLU A 575 -19.40 21.55 14.03
N THR A 576 -18.58 22.53 13.61
CA THR A 576 -18.73 23.19 12.30
C THR A 576 -18.61 22.17 11.16
N ALA A 577 -17.60 21.30 11.20
CA ALA A 577 -17.43 20.21 10.23
C ALA A 577 -18.57 19.19 10.27
N HIS A 578 -19.14 18.90 11.46
CA HIS A 578 -20.31 18.03 11.61
C HIS A 578 -21.53 18.62 10.91
N LEU A 579 -21.88 19.87 11.19
CA LEU A 579 -23.01 20.56 10.57
C LEU A 579 -22.85 20.66 9.04
N LEU A 580 -21.64 20.95 8.55
CA LEU A 580 -21.33 20.95 7.12
C LEU A 580 -21.54 19.57 6.47
N ILE A 581 -21.01 18.49 7.07
CA ILE A 581 -21.17 17.12 6.58
C ILE A 581 -22.64 16.67 6.62
N MET A 582 -23.36 16.93 7.71
CA MET A 582 -24.77 16.54 7.82
C MET A 582 -25.63 17.30 6.80
N LYS A 583 -25.35 18.59 6.55
CA LYS A 583 -25.99 19.38 5.49
C LYS A 583 -25.64 18.84 4.09
N PHE A 584 -24.38 18.50 3.83
CA PHE A 584 -23.91 17.91 2.57
C PHE A 584 -24.63 16.59 2.28
N THR A 585 -24.57 15.64 3.21
CA THR A 585 -25.18 14.31 3.05
C THR A 585 -26.70 14.38 2.94
N ARG A 586 -27.38 15.30 3.65
CA ARG A 586 -28.83 15.52 3.47
C ARG A 586 -29.16 16.04 2.07
N LEU A 587 -28.43 17.06 1.60
CA LEU A 587 -28.69 17.70 0.31
C LEU A 587 -28.35 16.81 -0.89
N THR A 588 -27.42 15.85 -0.78
CA THR A 588 -27.08 14.93 -1.87
C THR A 588 -28.32 14.20 -2.41
N GLY A 589 -29.16 13.64 -1.53
CA GLY A 589 -30.39 12.94 -1.93
C GLY A 589 -31.49 13.86 -2.49
N THR A 590 -31.45 15.15 -2.18
CA THR A 590 -32.40 16.16 -2.69
C THR A 590 -31.96 16.73 -4.04
N LEU A 591 -30.65 16.96 -4.22
CA LEU A 591 -30.09 17.64 -5.39
C LEU A 591 -29.79 16.70 -6.56
N TYR A 592 -29.50 15.42 -6.28
CA TYR A 592 -29.01 14.45 -7.26
C TYR A 592 -29.73 13.09 -7.23
N GLY A 593 -30.78 12.94 -6.42
CA GLY A 593 -31.54 11.68 -6.29
C GLY A 593 -31.03 10.75 -5.17
N GLN A 594 -31.93 9.92 -4.65
CA GLN A 594 -31.65 8.99 -3.54
C GLN A 594 -30.68 7.88 -3.95
N GLU A 595 -30.56 7.59 -5.24
CA GLU A 595 -29.62 6.64 -5.82
C GLU A 595 -28.15 7.08 -5.75
N GLN A 596 -27.89 8.32 -5.33
CA GLN A 596 -26.57 8.83 -5.03
C GLN A 596 -26.24 8.78 -3.52
N MET A 597 -27.17 8.35 -2.66
CA MET A 597 -26.95 8.15 -1.21
C MET A 597 -26.16 6.84 -0.94
N THR A 598 -24.98 6.71 -1.53
CA THR A 598 -24.14 5.50 -1.42
C THR A 598 -23.60 5.30 -0.01
N TYR A 599 -23.02 4.12 0.24
CA TYR A 599 -22.30 3.84 1.48
C TYR A 599 -21.26 4.89 1.84
N ASN A 600 -20.49 5.40 0.87
CA ASN A 600 -19.45 6.40 1.14
C ASN A 600 -20.06 7.75 1.59
N ILE A 601 -21.19 8.14 1.00
CA ILE A 601 -21.97 9.33 1.40
C ILE A 601 -22.56 9.19 2.81
N HIS A 602 -22.91 7.96 3.21
CA HIS A 602 -23.36 7.67 4.56
C HIS A 602 -22.20 7.67 5.58
N ILE A 603 -21.06 7.06 5.26
CA ILE A 603 -19.91 6.97 6.16
C ILE A 603 -19.30 8.35 6.48
N LEU A 604 -19.48 9.38 5.63
CA LEU A 604 -19.14 10.76 5.98
C LEU A 604 -19.69 11.19 7.35
N GLN A 605 -20.92 10.78 7.70
CA GLN A 605 -21.58 11.08 8.97
C GLN A 605 -20.83 10.56 10.21
N HIS A 606 -19.81 9.71 10.02
CA HIS A 606 -19.00 9.11 11.08
C HIS A 606 -17.54 9.60 11.08
N VAL A 607 -17.11 10.38 10.07
CA VAL A 607 -15.72 10.86 9.97
C VAL A 607 -15.38 11.83 11.10
N VAL A 608 -16.24 12.80 11.42
CA VAL A 608 -16.00 13.78 12.49
C VAL A 608 -15.85 13.10 13.85
N GLU A 609 -16.69 12.10 14.13
CA GLU A 609 -16.60 11.33 15.38
C GLU A 609 -15.31 10.50 15.43
N SER A 610 -14.84 10.00 14.30
CA SER A 610 -13.53 9.33 14.22
C SER A 610 -12.38 10.31 14.47
N VAL A 611 -12.50 11.57 14.03
CA VAL A 611 -11.48 12.60 14.28
C VAL A 611 -11.45 13.01 15.76
N ARG A 612 -12.62 13.20 16.39
CA ARG A 612 -12.72 13.40 17.85
C ARG A 612 -12.06 12.24 18.61
N HIS A 613 -12.35 11.01 18.23
CA HIS A 613 -11.83 9.82 18.91
C HIS A 613 -10.35 9.54 18.68
N TRP A 614 -9.79 9.81 17.48
CA TRP A 614 -8.51 9.27 17.01
C TRP A 614 -7.62 10.25 16.24
N GLY A 615 -7.85 11.56 16.34
CA GLY A 615 -7.07 12.58 15.65
C GLY A 615 -7.42 12.75 14.17
N ALA A 616 -6.83 13.76 13.54
CA ALA A 616 -7.13 14.17 12.17
C ALA A 616 -6.89 13.04 11.14
N PRO A 617 -7.63 12.98 10.02
CA PRO A 617 -7.55 11.86 9.09
C PRO A 617 -6.19 11.70 8.42
N TRP A 618 -5.33 12.74 8.42
CA TRP A 618 -3.95 12.60 7.93
C TRP A 618 -3.11 11.70 8.84
N ALA A 619 -3.41 11.61 10.14
CA ALA A 619 -2.63 10.88 11.14
C ALA A 619 -2.77 9.35 11.06
N ASN A 620 -3.91 8.89 10.50
CA ASN A 620 -4.42 7.52 10.58
C ASN A 620 -4.99 6.99 9.24
N SER A 621 -4.70 7.65 8.10
CA SER A 621 -5.18 7.23 6.78
C SER A 621 -4.32 6.15 6.09
N ALA A 622 -4.97 5.36 5.24
CA ALA A 622 -4.38 4.27 4.49
C ALA A 622 -3.27 4.65 3.48
N PHE A 623 -3.06 5.94 3.19
CA PHE A 623 -2.01 6.41 2.27
C PHE A 623 -0.62 5.82 2.56
N ILE A 624 -0.23 5.67 3.83
CA ILE A 624 1.07 5.11 4.21
C ILE A 624 1.20 3.66 3.73
N TYR A 625 0.14 2.86 3.91
CA TYR A 625 0.12 1.43 3.56
C TYR A 625 -0.04 1.21 2.04
N GLU A 626 -0.78 2.07 1.34
CA GLU A 626 -0.95 2.05 -0.12
C GLU A 626 0.35 2.43 -0.87
N ASP A 627 0.98 3.57 -0.51
CA ASP A 627 2.27 3.94 -1.09
C ASP A 627 3.34 2.87 -0.74
N ALA A 628 3.28 2.25 0.44
CA ALA A 628 4.17 1.14 0.83
C ALA A 628 3.90 -0.17 0.06
N GLY A 629 2.63 -0.52 -0.23
CA GLY A 629 2.29 -1.64 -1.10
C GLY A 629 2.83 -1.45 -2.53
N GLY A 630 2.80 -0.21 -3.02
CA GLY A 630 3.46 0.18 -4.28
C GLY A 630 4.99 0.11 -4.27
N LEU A 631 5.62 0.08 -3.08
CA LEU A 631 7.06 -0.21 -2.92
C LEU A 631 7.32 -1.72 -2.82
N MET A 632 6.45 -2.47 -2.14
CA MET A 632 6.51 -3.93 -2.02
C MET A 632 6.49 -4.62 -3.39
N GLN A 633 5.71 -4.09 -4.34
CA GLN A 633 5.70 -4.54 -5.75
C GLN A 633 7.06 -4.43 -6.48
N ARG A 634 8.06 -3.77 -5.89
CA ARG A 634 9.43 -3.66 -6.42
C ARG A 634 10.44 -4.53 -5.67
N GLN A 635 10.03 -5.27 -4.65
CA GLN A 635 10.94 -6.04 -3.78
C GLN A 635 11.06 -7.52 -4.18
N PHE A 636 10.65 -7.86 -5.41
CA PHE A 636 10.79 -9.21 -5.97
C PHE A 636 10.97 -9.14 -7.49
N HIS A 637 11.66 -10.15 -8.02
CA HIS A 637 11.83 -10.38 -9.46
C HIS A 637 11.28 -11.76 -9.83
N GLY A 638 10.53 -11.84 -10.93
CA GLY A 638 9.82 -13.05 -11.34
C GLY A 638 8.63 -13.41 -10.44
N SER A 639 8.06 -14.60 -10.67
CA SER A 639 6.83 -15.08 -10.02
C SER A 639 7.05 -16.06 -8.86
N LYS A 640 8.27 -16.59 -8.69
CA LYS A 640 8.61 -17.59 -7.67
C LYS A 640 8.93 -16.92 -6.31
N THR A 641 8.48 -17.55 -5.22
CA THR A 641 8.82 -17.20 -3.82
C THR A 641 8.70 -15.71 -3.44
N ILE A 642 7.75 -14.99 -4.05
CA ILE A 642 7.55 -13.53 -3.93
C ILE A 642 7.58 -13.04 -2.46
N THR A 643 6.83 -13.69 -1.56
CA THR A 643 6.75 -13.31 -0.14
C THR A 643 8.08 -13.44 0.59
N LEU A 644 8.89 -14.44 0.24
CA LEU A 644 10.23 -14.62 0.78
C LEU A 644 11.17 -13.54 0.25
N GLN A 645 11.14 -13.23 -1.05
CA GLN A 645 11.95 -12.15 -1.63
C GLN A 645 11.68 -10.79 -0.93
N ILE A 646 10.41 -10.49 -0.64
CA ILE A 646 10.01 -9.28 0.09
C ILE A 646 10.57 -9.28 1.52
N PHE A 647 10.35 -10.33 2.31
CA PHE A 647 10.87 -10.38 3.68
C PHE A 647 12.40 -10.40 3.75
N SER A 648 13.10 -11.11 2.85
CA SER A 648 14.56 -11.06 2.76
C SER A 648 15.06 -9.64 2.48
N ASN A 649 14.38 -8.86 1.63
CA ASN A 649 14.72 -7.46 1.37
C ASN A 649 14.42 -6.52 2.56
N ILE A 650 13.40 -6.81 3.36
CA ILE A 650 13.09 -6.07 4.60
C ILE A 650 14.16 -6.37 5.67
N MET A 651 14.50 -7.65 5.89
CA MET A 651 15.55 -8.06 6.83
C MET A 651 16.93 -7.53 6.42
N ALA A 652 17.26 -7.57 5.13
CA ALA A 652 18.49 -7.00 4.59
C ALA A 652 18.59 -5.49 4.84
N ARG A 653 17.48 -4.73 4.73
CA ARG A 653 17.44 -3.30 5.09
C ARG A 653 17.62 -3.08 6.59
N ALA A 654 17.02 -3.92 7.45
CA ALA A 654 17.23 -3.83 8.90
C ALA A 654 18.70 -4.08 9.28
N ARG A 655 19.33 -5.11 8.71
CA ARG A 655 20.77 -5.40 8.92
C ARG A 655 21.68 -4.33 8.35
N LEU A 656 21.36 -3.78 7.18
CA LEU A 656 22.07 -2.64 6.63
C LEU A 656 22.07 -1.45 7.60
N ARG A 657 20.92 -1.13 8.22
CA ARG A 657 20.83 -0.07 9.24
C ARG A 657 21.69 -0.36 10.48
N GLN A 658 21.66 -1.60 10.98
CA GLN A 658 22.51 -2.05 12.10
C GLN A 658 24.01 -2.04 11.78
N PHE A 659 24.38 -2.28 10.52
CA PHE A 659 25.76 -2.26 10.04
C PHE A 659 26.23 -0.81 9.83
N ALA A 660 25.42 0.02 9.17
CA ALA A 660 25.68 1.44 8.96
C ALA A 660 25.74 2.23 10.28
N SER A 661 24.95 1.90 11.30
CA SER A 661 25.03 2.58 12.60
C SER A 661 26.34 2.31 13.36
N ARG A 662 27.13 1.30 12.97
CA ARG A 662 28.50 1.06 13.45
C ARG A 662 29.57 1.75 12.61
N TYR A 663 29.41 1.81 11.29
CA TYR A 663 30.48 2.19 10.36
C TYR A 663 30.29 3.54 9.63
N ILE A 664 29.06 4.01 9.45
CA ILE A 664 28.76 5.29 8.77
C ILE A 664 28.50 6.43 9.78
N SER A 665 27.97 6.13 10.96
CA SER A 665 27.61 7.10 12.01
C SER A 665 28.74 8.02 12.50
N THR A 666 30.00 7.71 12.15
CA THR A 666 31.22 8.45 12.53
C THR A 666 32.08 8.86 11.30
N SER A 667 31.49 8.83 10.10
CA SER A 667 32.17 9.05 8.81
C SER A 667 32.27 10.52 8.36
N ASP A 668 32.81 10.77 7.17
CA ASP A 668 32.71 12.07 6.47
C ASP A 668 31.24 12.41 6.25
N GLU A 669 30.85 13.65 6.55
CA GLU A 669 29.47 14.16 6.49
C GLU A 669 28.75 13.79 5.17
N ARG A 670 29.46 13.81 4.04
CA ARG A 670 28.89 13.49 2.71
C ARG A 670 28.63 11.99 2.52
N ILE A 671 29.32 11.11 3.24
CA ILE A 671 29.03 9.66 3.28
C ILE A 671 27.76 9.42 4.11
N ILE A 672 27.59 10.16 5.22
CA ILE A 672 26.38 10.12 6.05
C ILE A 672 25.17 10.63 5.25
N ASP A 673 25.27 11.82 4.65
CA ASP A 673 24.20 12.41 3.81
C ASP A 673 23.82 11.49 2.65
N PHE A 674 24.81 10.93 1.94
CA PHE A 674 24.53 10.04 0.82
C PHE A 674 23.91 8.72 1.29
N TYR A 675 24.32 8.17 2.43
CA TYR A 675 23.68 6.99 3.00
C TYR A 675 22.24 7.25 3.45
N GLU A 676 21.95 8.33 4.18
CA GLU A 676 20.59 8.68 4.56
C GLU A 676 19.72 9.00 3.32
N HIS A 677 20.30 9.60 2.27
CA HIS A 677 19.64 9.71 0.97
C HIS A 677 19.34 8.35 0.32
N LEU A 678 20.14 7.30 0.57
CA LEU A 678 19.92 5.95 0.04
C LEU A 678 18.95 5.11 0.92
N ASP A 679 18.98 5.22 2.25
CA ASP A 679 18.04 4.52 3.15
C ASP A 679 16.67 5.22 3.28
N ALA A 680 16.58 6.51 2.91
CA ALA A 680 15.32 7.23 2.86
C ALA A 680 14.25 6.46 2.06
N PRO A 681 12.99 6.42 2.53
CA PRO A 681 11.86 5.94 1.73
C PRO A 681 11.83 6.63 0.36
N ILE A 682 11.33 5.95 -0.68
CA ILE A 682 11.34 6.45 -2.07
C ILE A 682 10.30 7.57 -2.26
N GLU A 683 10.66 8.73 -1.68
CA GLU A 683 10.02 10.04 -1.63
C GLU A 683 8.57 10.13 -1.12
N LEU A 684 8.37 11.03 -0.15
CA LEU A 684 7.09 11.50 0.40
C LEU A 684 6.26 12.34 -0.62
N ARG A 685 6.12 11.88 -1.87
CA ARG A 685 5.50 12.59 -3.02
C ARG A 685 4.00 12.88 -2.91
N THR A 686 3.40 12.59 -1.76
CA THR A 686 1.96 12.75 -1.48
C THR A 686 1.66 13.73 -0.35
N LEU A 687 2.65 14.04 0.52
CA LEU A 687 2.36 14.53 1.87
C LEU A 687 3.18 15.75 2.36
N ASN A 688 4.14 16.27 1.59
CA ASN A 688 4.78 17.56 1.94
C ASN A 688 3.79 18.73 2.10
N MET A 689 2.61 18.64 1.47
CA MET A 689 1.50 19.57 1.64
C MET A 689 1.05 19.80 3.09
N SER A 690 1.17 18.82 4.00
CA SER A 690 0.67 18.98 5.39
C SER A 690 1.68 19.58 6.36
N SER A 691 2.87 19.99 5.88
CA SER A 691 3.88 20.67 6.69
C SER A 691 4.38 21.94 6.01
N LYS A 692 5.00 21.83 4.82
CA LYS A 692 5.63 22.99 4.16
C LYS A 692 4.68 24.11 3.70
N ILE A 693 3.39 23.83 3.56
CA ILE A 693 2.35 24.85 3.27
C ILE A 693 1.86 25.53 4.57
N TYR A 694 2.08 24.91 5.73
CA TYR A 694 1.61 25.38 7.03
C TYR A 694 2.70 26.04 7.88
N ASP A 695 3.97 25.95 7.49
CA ASP A 695 5.08 26.75 8.03
C ASP A 695 5.10 28.19 7.42
N LEU A 696 4.03 28.61 6.72
CA LEU A 696 3.91 29.86 5.95
C LEU A 696 2.71 30.75 6.37
N HIS A 697 2.09 30.46 7.52
CA HIS A 697 1.00 31.25 8.12
C HIS A 697 1.17 31.41 9.64
#